data_AF-A0A9D4E878-F1
#
_entry.id   AF-A0A9D4E878-F1
#
_cell.length_a   1.000
_cell.length_b   1.000
_cell.length_c   1.000
_cell.angle_alpha   90.00
_cell.angle_beta   90.00
_cell.angle_gamma   90.00
#
_symmetry.space_group_name_H-M   'P 1'
#
loop_
_entity.id
_entity.type
_entity.pdbx_description
1 polymer ?
#
loop_
_entity_poly.entity_id
_entity_poly.type
_entity_poly.pdbx_seq_one_letter_code
_entity_poly.pdbx_strand_id
1 'polypeptide(L)'
;MASAQQHHGLPNRPSRISLENRERSSCKPEAYLHKVFNDPVHGHISLHPLCVKIIDTPEFQRLRFIKQLGPVYLVYPGAAHNRFEHSLGVCYLSGRIIKTLQKRQPELNISDEEVLCVMIAGLCHDLGHGPLSHLFDQRFIPSVCPDITWKHEEASVTMFDYMITENHLEGEFEKYNINKEKRHFIKKLIECKPEKNSDESKGYFYEIVCNKRNGIDADRWDYCTRDCLLLGIRTNFDHKRCMKFVRVIEVKEINKTERQLCFRDKENGDFYDLFYLRAKLHRQAYQHKTTFIIGEMIVQALIKADEHLKFEGQGGIMKKMSEAIGDMKVLSALTDEIFNVILNSSAPELKEPKELLHKVVSRELPKCVDEIHLEYIWVAAETISELKKAMKIGDTEYRIQIASLDFGMGTDNPIENIRFYSKHNLNNASRDKTKVFPPVRFKEEIIRVFSTKRDHQSCKRVKEAFRAAIQQIKERMMNPVEVTANRVIYQRVKATEEEGLHGGSGHLQDVGLSELAASGLGSGAPNLGPAHTDKLPELDPQNYKVFNDPVHGHISMHPLCVKIIDTPEFQRLRRIKQIGAVYFVYPGASHNRFEHSLGVCYLAGRTVKKLRKQQPDLGITDEDELCVQIAGLCHDLGHGPFSSLFEERFVQEMQSNCNWTHKVAAIQMFSHLIKENKLEPEFVTYGLTDDDIEFIKELLNVKSDNQDAEWKYKGRTDSKRFLYEIVTNVRNGIDADTWDSCARDCLMLGMISRFDHKRCIKYIRAIKVNNRYQICFRDKEKRDLDELFFIQAKLKDMAYQHKTTFIAGEMIVEALRKVNALIMFKGTDGTDKTLFEAKDDMNAFCALTDDVITQILNLPYPKREELEHLRSTQEPDPSRIQILVEGETTWKEARKLLQNVLLRKLYKFVAEIKPPSVEEFKSQLDTKIAERGLSSNDIMCQFVEVDYTPNVWNTVAFYSKHEPDFATVQLRVSKSHLKEHIFRVFCKNEQHFATLKEITQDLKQQLPR
;
A
#
# COMPACT_ATOMS: atom_id res chain seq x y z
N MET A 1 74.61 12.42 -0.96
CA MET A 1 74.30 11.07 -1.46
C MET A 1 73.11 11.23 -2.41
N ALA A 2 73.31 11.51 -3.69
CA ALA A 2 73.55 10.53 -4.79
C ALA A 2 72.44 9.46 -4.82
N SER A 3 71.71 9.16 -5.91
CA SER A 3 71.78 9.54 -7.33
C SER A 3 70.52 8.99 -8.07
N ALA A 4 70.25 9.50 -9.29
CA ALA A 4 69.59 8.83 -10.46
C ALA A 4 68.14 8.28 -10.31
N GLN A 5 67.21 8.25 -11.28
CA GLN A 5 67.14 8.51 -12.73
C GLN A 5 65.65 8.52 -13.20
N GLN A 6 65.32 9.36 -14.20
CA GLN A 6 64.35 9.22 -15.34
C GLN A 6 62.82 9.06 -15.11
N HIS A 7 62.01 10.05 -15.53
CA HIS A 7 61.17 10.16 -16.78
C HIS A 7 59.74 9.57 -16.61
N HIS A 8 58.60 10.14 -17.05
CA HIS A 8 58.22 11.09 -18.11
C HIS A 8 57.01 11.95 -17.66
N GLY A 9 56.89 13.16 -18.23
CA GLY A 9 55.78 14.10 -17.97
C GLY A 9 54.63 14.05 -18.99
N LEU A 10 53.48 14.58 -18.57
CA LEU A 10 52.39 15.10 -19.41
C LEU A 10 51.82 16.38 -18.74
N PRO A 11 51.61 17.48 -19.48
CA PRO A 11 51.17 18.76 -18.91
C PRO A 11 49.67 19.07 -19.12
N ASN A 12 49.12 19.76 -18.12
CA ASN A 12 48.12 20.84 -18.12
C ASN A 12 46.85 20.81 -19.00
N ARG A 13 45.72 20.97 -18.27
CA ARG A 13 44.36 21.32 -18.74
C ARG A 13 44.33 22.66 -19.52
N PRO A 14 43.46 22.79 -20.55
CA PRO A 14 43.06 24.10 -21.04
C PRO A 14 41.74 24.59 -20.41
N SER A 15 41.66 25.91 -20.36
CA SER A 15 40.71 26.81 -19.72
C SER A 15 39.40 27.01 -20.46
N ARG A 16 38.42 27.56 -19.71
CA ARG A 16 37.16 28.21 -20.15
C ARG A 16 37.25 28.85 -21.54
N ILE A 17 36.33 28.47 -22.42
CA ILE A 17 35.98 29.21 -23.64
C ILE A 17 34.54 29.72 -23.50
N SER A 18 34.40 31.01 -23.80
CA SER A 18 33.21 31.85 -23.85
C SER A 18 32.15 31.37 -24.84
N LEU A 19 30.88 31.39 -24.40
CA LEU A 19 29.70 31.16 -25.24
C LEU A 19 29.09 32.51 -25.63
N GLU A 20 29.53 33.07 -26.74
CA GLU A 20 28.76 34.09 -27.48
C GLU A 20 28.76 33.73 -28.97
N ASN A 21 27.58 33.88 -29.57
CA ASN A 21 27.27 33.85 -31.01
C ASN A 21 27.35 32.50 -31.75
N ARG A 22 26.20 31.80 -31.78
CA ARG A 22 25.76 31.11 -32.99
C ARG A 22 24.32 31.47 -33.32
N GLU A 23 24.18 31.92 -34.55
CA GLU A 23 23.02 32.55 -35.17
C GLU A 23 21.82 31.61 -35.30
N ARG A 24 20.66 32.27 -35.39
CA ARG A 24 19.32 31.72 -35.59
C ARG A 24 19.27 30.79 -36.81
N SER A 25 19.05 29.50 -36.56
CA SER A 25 18.44 28.60 -37.55
C SER A 25 17.07 28.13 -37.06
N SER A 26 16.18 27.98 -38.03
CA SER A 26 14.73 27.83 -37.97
C SER A 26 14.18 26.80 -36.97
N CYS A 27 13.08 27.20 -36.31
CA CYS A 27 12.06 26.37 -35.65
C CYS A 27 12.46 24.93 -35.27
N LYS A 28 12.92 24.75 -34.03
CA LYS A 28 12.78 23.45 -33.36
C LYS A 28 11.36 23.35 -32.78
N PRO A 29 10.64 22.23 -32.95
CA PRO A 29 9.40 22.00 -32.22
C PRO A 29 9.70 22.02 -30.72
N GLU A 30 8.79 22.54 -29.90
CA GLU A 30 8.87 22.46 -28.45
C GLU A 30 9.30 21.05 -28.04
N ALA A 31 10.43 20.94 -27.32
CA ALA A 31 10.89 19.66 -26.82
C ALA A 31 9.80 19.10 -25.89
N TYR A 32 9.04 18.13 -26.37
CA TYR A 32 7.97 17.50 -25.61
C TYR A 32 8.56 16.86 -24.35
N LEU A 33 8.47 17.56 -23.22
CA LEU A 33 9.04 17.12 -21.96
C LEU A 33 8.29 15.90 -21.45
N HIS A 34 8.98 14.75 -21.39
CA HIS A 34 8.50 13.57 -20.69
C HIS A 34 8.21 13.89 -19.22
N LYS A 35 7.14 13.29 -18.68
CA LYS A 35 6.82 13.40 -17.25
C LYS A 35 7.54 12.30 -16.48
N VAL A 36 8.17 12.67 -15.37
CA VAL A 36 8.83 11.74 -14.46
C VAL A 36 7.93 11.46 -13.25
N PHE A 37 7.72 10.18 -12.98
CA PHE A 37 7.09 9.65 -11.77
C PHE A 37 8.16 8.97 -10.92
N ASN A 38 7.99 9.02 -9.60
CA ASN A 38 8.84 8.28 -8.68
C ASN A 38 8.06 7.08 -8.15
N ASP A 39 8.63 5.89 -8.33
CA ASP A 39 8.03 4.61 -8.00
C ASP A 39 8.99 3.80 -7.09
N PRO A 40 8.48 3.14 -6.03
CA PRO A 40 9.31 2.44 -5.06
C PRO A 40 10.04 1.21 -5.63
N VAL A 41 9.56 0.65 -6.74
CA VAL A 41 10.14 -0.55 -7.38
C VAL A 41 11.16 -0.16 -8.45
N HIS A 42 10.79 0.78 -9.31
CA HIS A 42 11.54 1.13 -10.52
C HIS A 42 12.33 2.44 -10.41
N GLY A 43 12.12 3.21 -9.34
CA GLY A 43 12.69 4.54 -9.15
C GLY A 43 12.04 5.57 -10.07
N HIS A 44 12.85 6.35 -10.78
CA HIS A 44 12.35 7.38 -11.68
C HIS A 44 11.85 6.76 -13.00
N ILE A 45 10.53 6.77 -13.20
CA ILE A 45 9.85 6.34 -14.41
C ILE A 45 9.57 7.56 -15.29
N SER A 46 10.07 7.56 -16.53
CA SER A 46 9.81 8.61 -17.51
C SER A 46 8.80 8.13 -18.55
N LEU A 47 7.65 8.81 -18.66
CA LEU A 47 6.56 8.43 -19.56
C LEU A 47 6.36 9.42 -20.70
N HIS A 48 5.92 8.89 -21.85
CA HIS A 48 5.62 9.67 -23.04
C HIS A 48 4.40 10.59 -22.80
N PRO A 49 4.35 11.82 -23.37
CA PRO A 49 3.22 12.74 -23.18
C PRO A 49 1.85 12.13 -23.48
N LEU A 50 1.73 11.30 -24.53
CA LEU A 50 0.47 10.58 -24.82
C LEU A 50 0.07 9.63 -23.68
N CYS A 51 1.02 8.93 -23.07
CA CYS A 51 0.75 8.11 -21.89
C CYS A 51 0.29 8.98 -20.71
N VAL A 52 0.85 10.18 -20.54
CA VAL A 52 0.40 11.13 -19.50
C VAL A 52 -1.03 11.61 -19.75
N LYS A 53 -1.40 11.89 -21.00
CA LYS A 53 -2.78 12.22 -21.38
C LYS A 53 -3.76 11.10 -21.04
N ILE A 54 -3.37 9.85 -21.27
CA ILE A 54 -4.16 8.67 -20.88
C ILE A 54 -4.22 8.52 -19.35
N ILE A 55 -3.12 8.76 -18.64
CA ILE A 55 -3.09 8.70 -17.17
C ILE A 55 -4.03 9.75 -16.58
N ASP A 56 -4.08 10.94 -17.16
CA ASP A 56 -4.88 12.07 -16.70
C ASP A 56 -6.32 12.01 -17.25
N THR A 57 -6.93 10.82 -17.25
CA THR A 57 -8.37 10.59 -17.50
C THR A 57 -9.06 10.01 -16.25
N PRO A 58 -10.38 10.20 -16.09
CA PRO A 58 -11.13 9.59 -14.98
C PRO A 58 -11.00 8.06 -14.95
N GLU A 59 -11.06 7.41 -16.12
CA GLU A 59 -11.03 5.95 -16.26
C GLU A 59 -9.70 5.35 -15.79
N PHE A 60 -8.58 6.04 -16.03
CA PHE A 60 -7.27 5.60 -15.54
C PHE A 60 -7.06 5.98 -14.06
N GLN A 61 -7.43 7.20 -13.64
CA GLN A 61 -7.31 7.64 -12.25
C GLN A 61 -8.14 6.78 -11.29
N ARG A 62 -9.23 6.19 -11.77
CA ARG A 62 -10.03 5.18 -11.06
C ARG A 62 -9.18 4.06 -10.45
N LEU A 63 -8.12 3.62 -11.13
CA LEU A 63 -7.25 2.54 -10.67
C LEU A 63 -6.54 2.87 -9.34
N ARG A 64 -6.54 4.13 -8.88
CA ARG A 64 -6.05 4.53 -7.54
C ARG A 64 -6.91 4.01 -6.40
N PHE A 65 -8.13 3.60 -6.72
CA PHE A 65 -9.16 3.19 -5.76
C PHE A 65 -9.49 1.70 -5.89
N ILE A 66 -8.61 0.91 -6.52
CA ILE A 66 -8.77 -0.54 -6.68
C ILE A 66 -7.50 -1.23 -6.21
N LYS A 67 -7.56 -1.92 -5.07
CA LYS A 67 -6.44 -2.66 -4.48
C LYS A 67 -5.95 -3.73 -5.43
N GLN A 68 -4.64 -3.79 -5.65
CA GLN A 68 -4.01 -4.78 -6.53
C GLN A 68 -4.40 -6.21 -6.12
N LEU A 69 -4.32 -6.48 -4.82
CA LEU A 69 -4.49 -7.79 -4.23
C LEU A 69 -5.86 -8.01 -3.57
N GLY A 70 -6.85 -7.17 -3.90
CA GLY A 70 -8.21 -7.26 -3.35
C GLY A 70 -8.18 -7.33 -1.82
N PRO A 71 -8.79 -8.33 -1.16
CA PRO A 71 -8.87 -8.41 0.31
C PRO A 71 -7.55 -8.77 1.03
N VAL A 72 -6.44 -9.02 0.32
CA VAL A 72 -5.15 -9.40 0.95
C VAL A 72 -4.66 -8.34 1.94
N TYR A 73 -4.95 -7.05 1.73
CA TYR A 73 -4.53 -5.98 2.65
C TYR A 73 -5.09 -6.15 4.07
N LEU A 74 -6.23 -6.86 4.23
CA LEU A 74 -6.84 -7.20 5.53
C LEU A 74 -6.10 -8.33 6.26
N VAL A 75 -5.07 -8.92 5.65
CA VAL A 75 -4.19 -9.94 6.24
C VAL A 75 -2.74 -9.46 6.25
N TYR A 76 -2.28 -8.87 5.14
CA TYR A 76 -0.95 -8.31 4.95
C TYR A 76 -1.03 -6.78 4.93
N PRO A 77 -0.72 -6.08 6.04
CA PRO A 77 -0.96 -4.65 6.16
C PRO A 77 -0.26 -3.79 5.09
N GLY A 78 0.94 -4.19 4.66
CA GLY A 78 1.70 -3.49 3.62
C GLY A 78 1.16 -3.64 2.19
N ALA A 79 0.21 -4.54 1.94
CA ALA A 79 -0.44 -4.70 0.63
C ALA A 79 -1.48 -3.60 0.33
N ALA A 80 -1.14 -2.34 0.61
CA ALA A 80 -2.01 -1.18 0.45
C ALA A 80 -2.05 -0.62 -0.97
N HIS A 81 -1.19 -1.13 -1.86
CA HIS A 81 -1.06 -0.66 -3.24
C HIS A 81 -2.25 -1.00 -4.11
N ASN A 82 -2.42 -0.16 -5.13
CA ASN A 82 -3.52 -0.21 -6.07
C ASN A 82 -3.03 -0.53 -7.49
N ARG A 83 -3.98 -0.84 -8.38
CA ARG A 83 -3.74 -1.14 -9.80
C ARG A 83 -3.03 0.01 -10.52
N PHE A 84 -3.24 1.26 -10.09
CA PHE A 84 -2.65 2.45 -10.72
C PHE A 84 -1.12 2.41 -10.81
N GLU A 85 -0.42 2.27 -9.68
CA GLU A 85 1.04 2.24 -9.66
C GLU A 85 1.62 0.99 -10.35
N HIS A 86 0.90 -0.13 -10.31
CA HIS A 86 1.24 -1.32 -11.08
C HIS A 86 1.18 -1.06 -12.60
N SER A 87 0.09 -0.48 -13.11
CA SER A 87 -0.04 -0.13 -14.53
C SER A 87 1.05 0.85 -15.02
N LEU A 88 1.49 1.78 -14.18
CA LEU A 88 2.65 2.64 -14.49
C LEU A 88 3.94 1.83 -14.61
N GLY A 89 4.15 0.87 -13.70
CA GLY A 89 5.28 -0.04 -13.71
C GLY A 89 5.31 -0.95 -14.96
N VAL A 90 4.16 -1.52 -15.34
CA VAL A 90 4.03 -2.34 -16.56
C VAL A 90 4.29 -1.49 -17.81
N CYS A 91 3.71 -0.29 -17.92
CA CYS A 91 4.00 0.65 -19.01
C CYS A 91 5.52 0.90 -19.17
N TYR A 92 6.19 1.16 -18.05
CA TYR A 92 7.63 1.37 -18.01
C TYR A 92 8.41 0.14 -18.46
N LEU A 93 8.12 -1.04 -17.90
CA LEU A 93 8.81 -2.28 -18.22
C LEU A 93 8.59 -2.69 -19.68
N SER A 94 7.37 -2.62 -20.20
CA SER A 94 7.07 -2.90 -21.60
C SER A 94 7.87 -1.97 -22.53
N GLY A 95 7.93 -0.67 -22.22
CA GLY A 95 8.77 0.30 -22.93
C GLY A 95 10.27 -0.01 -22.86
N ARG A 96 10.76 -0.48 -21.71
CA ARG A 96 12.17 -0.89 -21.54
C ARG A 96 12.52 -2.14 -22.33
N ILE A 97 11.62 -3.13 -22.39
CA ILE A 97 11.81 -4.37 -23.18
C ILE A 97 11.92 -4.00 -24.65
N ILE A 98 10.91 -3.32 -25.20
CA ILE A 98 10.85 -3.06 -26.64
C ILE A 98 11.98 -2.12 -27.11
N LYS A 99 12.35 -1.09 -26.33
CA LYS A 99 13.50 -0.22 -26.65
C LYS A 99 14.83 -0.97 -26.58
N THR A 100 14.95 -1.97 -25.70
CA THR A 100 16.14 -2.82 -25.65
C THR A 100 16.26 -3.66 -26.92
N LEU A 101 15.14 -4.21 -27.41
CA LEU A 101 15.09 -4.94 -28.68
C LEU A 101 15.39 -4.03 -29.86
N GLN A 102 14.71 -2.88 -29.97
CA GLN A 102 14.92 -1.86 -31.01
C GLN A 102 16.40 -1.45 -31.13
N LYS A 103 17.06 -1.20 -30.00
CA LYS A 103 18.48 -0.80 -29.98
C LYS A 103 19.44 -1.94 -30.37
N ARG A 104 19.14 -3.18 -29.98
CA ARG A 104 20.07 -4.31 -30.11
C ARG A 104 19.89 -5.11 -31.38
N GLN A 105 18.71 -5.03 -31.97
CA GLN A 105 18.34 -5.73 -33.18
C GLN A 105 17.65 -4.75 -34.15
N PRO A 106 18.40 -3.79 -34.71
CA PRO A 106 17.86 -2.83 -35.67
C PRO A 106 17.19 -3.51 -36.86
N GLU A 107 17.59 -4.74 -37.21
CA GLU A 107 16.99 -5.56 -38.27
C GLU A 107 15.51 -5.92 -38.03
N LEU A 108 15.00 -5.75 -36.80
CA LEU A 108 13.58 -5.90 -36.49
C LEU A 108 12.73 -4.73 -36.98
N ASN A 109 13.36 -3.60 -37.35
CA ASN A 109 12.70 -2.39 -37.84
C ASN A 109 11.56 -1.91 -36.93
N ILE A 110 11.76 -1.98 -35.61
CA ILE A 110 10.78 -1.52 -34.62
C ILE A 110 10.71 0.01 -34.69
N SER A 111 9.53 0.52 -35.05
CA SER A 111 9.24 1.95 -35.11
C SER A 111 8.99 2.55 -33.72
N ASP A 112 9.17 3.87 -33.57
CA ASP A 112 8.87 4.57 -32.32
C ASP A 112 7.37 4.55 -32.00
N GLU A 113 6.51 4.49 -33.03
CA GLU A 113 5.07 4.31 -32.83
C GLU A 113 4.73 2.93 -32.29
N GLU A 114 5.41 1.85 -32.74
CA GLU A 114 5.21 0.51 -32.16
C GLU A 114 5.69 0.45 -30.72
N VAL A 115 6.81 1.10 -30.39
CA VAL A 115 7.26 1.27 -29.00
C VAL A 115 6.15 1.94 -28.17
N LEU A 116 5.55 3.01 -28.68
CA LEU A 116 4.48 3.72 -27.98
C LEU A 116 3.21 2.86 -27.85
N CYS A 117 2.83 2.08 -28.87
CA CYS A 117 1.71 1.13 -28.80
C CYS A 117 1.91 0.10 -27.69
N VAL A 118 3.11 -0.49 -27.59
CA VAL A 118 3.45 -1.47 -26.54
C VAL A 118 3.40 -0.83 -25.14
N MET A 119 3.88 0.41 -25.01
CA MET A 119 3.79 1.16 -23.75
C MET A 119 2.34 1.45 -23.36
N ILE A 120 1.48 1.84 -24.31
CA ILE A 120 0.06 2.11 -24.05
C ILE A 120 -0.69 0.83 -23.71
N ALA A 121 -0.39 -0.29 -24.38
CA ALA A 121 -0.96 -1.59 -24.04
C ALA A 121 -0.58 -2.01 -22.61
N GLY A 122 0.69 -1.89 -22.23
CA GLY A 122 1.13 -2.14 -20.86
C GLY A 122 0.49 -1.22 -19.83
N LEU A 123 0.28 0.05 -20.18
CA LEU A 123 -0.44 1.01 -19.34
C LEU A 123 -1.91 0.61 -19.15
N CYS A 124 -2.60 0.18 -20.21
CA CYS A 124 -4.04 0.03 -20.22
C CYS A 124 -4.54 -1.40 -19.95
N HIS A 125 -3.64 -2.38 -19.76
CA HIS A 125 -4.02 -3.80 -19.67
C HIS A 125 -4.97 -4.12 -18.50
N ASP A 126 -4.94 -3.29 -17.45
CA ASP A 126 -5.68 -3.46 -16.20
C ASP A 126 -6.88 -2.52 -16.02
N LEU A 127 -7.23 -1.72 -17.05
CA LEU A 127 -8.35 -0.78 -17.00
C LEU A 127 -9.70 -1.43 -16.65
N GLY A 128 -9.88 -2.70 -17.02
CA GLY A 128 -11.12 -3.46 -16.88
C GLY A 128 -11.34 -4.09 -15.51
N HIS A 129 -10.40 -4.00 -14.57
CA HIS A 129 -10.59 -4.56 -13.23
C HIS A 129 -11.74 -3.88 -12.48
N GLY A 130 -12.59 -4.68 -11.82
CA GLY A 130 -13.65 -4.20 -10.93
C GLY A 130 -13.18 -4.02 -9.47
N PRO A 131 -14.11 -3.66 -8.56
CA PRO A 131 -13.84 -3.56 -7.12
C PRO A 131 -13.17 -4.82 -6.55
N LEU A 132 -12.09 -4.64 -5.79
CA LEU A 132 -11.30 -5.69 -5.16
C LEU A 132 -10.64 -6.65 -6.17
N SER A 133 -10.33 -6.14 -7.37
CA SER A 133 -9.58 -6.82 -8.42
C SER A 133 -10.17 -8.20 -8.77
N HIS A 134 -9.43 -9.28 -8.48
CA HIS A 134 -9.82 -10.64 -8.87
C HIS A 134 -11.06 -11.16 -8.14
N LEU A 135 -11.48 -10.50 -7.06
CA LEU A 135 -12.71 -10.84 -6.38
C LEU A 135 -13.94 -10.55 -7.27
N PHE A 136 -13.86 -9.52 -8.12
CA PHE A 136 -14.98 -9.12 -8.96
C PHE A 136 -15.19 -10.08 -10.14
N ASP A 137 -14.18 -10.27 -10.98
CA ASP A 137 -14.26 -11.09 -12.20
C ASP A 137 -14.29 -12.60 -11.91
N GLN A 138 -13.57 -13.08 -10.89
CA GLN A 138 -13.48 -14.53 -10.61
C GLN A 138 -14.50 -15.06 -9.61
N ARG A 139 -15.20 -14.19 -8.86
CA ARG A 139 -16.15 -14.62 -7.81
C ARG A 139 -17.50 -13.92 -7.91
N PHE A 140 -17.53 -12.59 -7.85
CA PHE A 140 -18.79 -11.83 -7.84
C PHE A 140 -19.57 -12.01 -9.16
N ILE A 141 -18.97 -11.66 -10.31
CA ILE A 141 -19.64 -11.76 -11.62
C ILE A 141 -20.12 -13.19 -11.92
N PRO A 142 -19.31 -14.26 -11.74
CA PRO A 142 -19.80 -15.63 -11.92
C PRO A 142 -20.94 -16.04 -10.98
N SER A 143 -21.07 -15.39 -9.82
CA SER A 143 -22.15 -15.69 -8.86
C SER A 143 -23.48 -15.02 -9.22
N VAL A 144 -23.45 -13.86 -9.88
CA VAL A 144 -24.66 -13.09 -10.26
C VAL A 144 -25.02 -13.25 -11.74
N CYS A 145 -24.04 -13.55 -12.60
CA CYS A 145 -24.16 -13.73 -14.04
C CYS A 145 -23.50 -15.06 -14.48
N PRO A 146 -24.02 -16.24 -14.07
CA PRO A 146 -23.36 -17.54 -14.27
C PRO A 146 -23.20 -17.94 -15.75
N ASP A 147 -24.09 -17.45 -16.62
CA ASP A 147 -24.08 -17.77 -18.06
C ASP A 147 -23.07 -16.92 -18.85
N ILE A 148 -22.46 -15.90 -18.22
CA ILE A 148 -21.55 -14.97 -18.89
C ILE A 148 -20.13 -15.22 -18.38
N THR A 149 -19.23 -15.56 -19.31
CA THR A 149 -17.79 -15.53 -19.05
C THR A 149 -17.28 -14.13 -19.31
N TRP A 150 -17.03 -13.37 -18.25
CA TRP A 150 -16.46 -12.03 -18.33
C TRP A 150 -15.04 -12.02 -17.79
N LYS A 151 -14.14 -11.33 -18.48
CA LYS A 151 -12.73 -11.21 -18.11
C LYS A 151 -12.32 -9.74 -18.08
N HIS A 152 -11.51 -9.37 -17.09
CA HIS A 152 -11.01 -8.01 -16.99
C HIS A 152 -10.18 -7.61 -18.22
N GLU A 153 -9.49 -8.54 -18.91
CA GLU A 153 -8.75 -8.20 -20.13
C GLU A 153 -9.67 -7.70 -21.26
N GLU A 154 -10.86 -8.30 -21.42
CA GLU A 154 -11.86 -7.91 -22.43
C GLU A 154 -12.53 -6.58 -22.04
N ALA A 155 -12.75 -6.38 -20.74
CA ALA A 155 -13.22 -5.10 -20.23
C ALA A 155 -12.17 -3.99 -20.37
N SER A 156 -10.88 -4.27 -20.25
CA SER A 156 -9.80 -3.28 -20.44
C SER A 156 -9.80 -2.74 -21.86
N VAL A 157 -10.05 -3.60 -22.85
CA VAL A 157 -10.20 -3.20 -24.26
C VAL A 157 -11.39 -2.28 -24.45
N THR A 158 -12.53 -2.64 -23.87
CA THR A 158 -13.77 -1.86 -23.99
C THR A 158 -13.64 -0.52 -23.27
N MET A 159 -13.03 -0.51 -22.07
CA MET A 159 -12.73 0.69 -21.30
C MET A 159 -11.73 1.59 -22.03
N PHE A 160 -10.76 1.03 -22.75
CA PHE A 160 -9.81 1.80 -23.56
C PHE A 160 -10.50 2.57 -24.69
N ASP A 161 -11.41 1.93 -25.45
CA ASP A 161 -12.19 2.61 -26.49
C ASP A 161 -13.14 3.67 -25.88
N TYR A 162 -13.80 3.35 -24.76
CA TYR A 162 -14.66 4.28 -24.02
C TYR A 162 -13.90 5.51 -23.54
N MET A 163 -12.76 5.33 -22.88
CA MET A 163 -11.90 6.40 -22.37
C MET A 163 -11.43 7.34 -23.48
N ILE A 164 -11.05 6.82 -24.65
CA ILE A 164 -10.64 7.65 -25.79
C ILE A 164 -11.78 8.53 -26.26
N THR A 165 -12.97 7.93 -26.44
CA THR A 165 -14.15 8.61 -26.97
C THR A 165 -14.65 9.68 -25.99
N GLU A 166 -14.80 9.32 -24.71
CA GLU A 166 -15.36 10.19 -23.67
C GLU A 166 -14.45 11.39 -23.36
N ASN A 167 -13.13 11.22 -23.47
CA ASN A 167 -12.16 12.28 -23.20
C ASN A 167 -11.66 12.98 -24.48
N HIS A 168 -12.25 12.68 -25.65
CA HIS A 168 -11.90 13.25 -26.96
C HIS A 168 -10.40 13.15 -27.30
N LEU A 169 -9.80 11.98 -27.04
CA LEU A 169 -8.36 11.78 -27.20
C LEU A 169 -7.94 11.43 -28.63
N GLU A 170 -8.86 11.26 -29.58
CA GLU A 170 -8.54 10.85 -30.96
C GLU A 170 -7.49 11.74 -31.61
N GLY A 171 -7.63 13.06 -31.48
CA GLY A 171 -6.67 14.03 -32.01
C GLY A 171 -5.29 13.94 -31.35
N GLU A 172 -5.23 13.63 -30.06
CA GLU A 172 -3.96 13.42 -29.35
C GLU A 172 -3.26 12.14 -29.84
N PHE A 173 -4.01 11.07 -30.12
CA PHE A 173 -3.46 9.84 -30.70
C PHE A 173 -2.96 10.07 -32.14
N GLU A 174 -3.72 10.82 -32.96
CA GLU A 174 -3.34 11.15 -34.34
C GLU A 174 -2.08 12.03 -34.40
N LYS A 175 -1.89 12.96 -33.46
CA LYS A 175 -0.68 13.78 -33.32
C LYS A 175 0.61 12.95 -33.22
N TYR A 176 0.52 11.73 -32.68
CA TYR A 176 1.64 10.80 -32.53
C TYR A 176 1.56 9.63 -33.53
N ASN A 177 0.85 9.80 -34.65
CA ASN A 177 0.67 8.81 -35.71
C ASN A 177 0.06 7.48 -35.24
N ILE A 178 -0.75 7.49 -34.16
CA ILE A 178 -1.47 6.32 -33.65
C ILE A 178 -2.88 6.29 -34.24
N ASN A 179 -2.97 5.85 -35.49
CA ASN A 179 -4.21 5.71 -36.25
C ASN A 179 -5.11 4.57 -35.72
N LYS A 180 -6.28 4.37 -36.35
CA LYS A 180 -7.24 3.31 -35.97
C LYS A 180 -6.62 1.90 -35.99
N GLU A 181 -5.74 1.60 -36.95
CA GLU A 181 -5.06 0.30 -37.04
C GLU A 181 -4.11 0.08 -35.86
N LYS A 182 -3.31 1.08 -35.50
CA LYS A 182 -2.43 1.01 -34.32
C LYS A 182 -3.21 0.96 -33.01
N ARG A 183 -4.36 1.64 -32.91
CA ARG A 183 -5.28 1.47 -31.77
C ARG A 183 -5.84 0.05 -31.70
N HIS A 184 -6.16 -0.55 -32.85
CA HIS A 184 -6.55 -1.96 -32.89
C HIS A 184 -5.40 -2.87 -32.43
N PHE A 185 -4.17 -2.62 -32.88
CA PHE A 185 -2.98 -3.34 -32.43
C PHE A 185 -2.79 -3.25 -30.91
N ILE A 186 -2.94 -2.07 -30.30
CA ILE A 186 -2.91 -1.89 -28.84
C ILE A 186 -3.93 -2.82 -28.15
N LYS A 187 -5.16 -2.86 -28.65
CA LYS A 187 -6.21 -3.75 -28.10
C LYS A 187 -5.80 -5.22 -28.18
N LYS A 188 -5.20 -5.65 -29.29
CA LYS A 188 -4.70 -7.02 -29.45
C LYS A 188 -3.53 -7.37 -28.53
N LEU A 189 -2.69 -6.40 -28.21
CA LEU A 189 -1.64 -6.56 -27.19
C LEU A 189 -2.23 -6.72 -25.78
N ILE A 190 -3.29 -5.97 -25.44
CA ILE A 190 -4.00 -6.10 -24.15
C ILE A 190 -4.67 -7.48 -24.03
N GLU A 191 -5.32 -7.95 -25.10
CA GLU A 191 -5.96 -9.28 -25.11
C GLU A 191 -4.96 -10.45 -25.15
N CYS A 192 -3.69 -10.17 -25.50
CA CYS A 192 -2.67 -11.17 -25.83
C CYS A 192 -3.10 -12.11 -26.96
N LYS A 193 -3.89 -11.62 -27.90
CA LYS A 193 -4.46 -12.41 -29.00
C LYS A 193 -3.92 -11.88 -30.33
N PRO A 194 -2.96 -12.57 -30.97
CA PRO A 194 -2.55 -12.20 -32.33
C PRO A 194 -3.73 -12.36 -33.31
N GLU A 195 -3.78 -11.53 -34.34
CA GLU A 195 -4.78 -11.69 -35.40
C GLU A 195 -4.54 -12.98 -36.18
N LYS A 196 -5.61 -13.59 -36.70
CA LYS A 196 -5.53 -14.83 -37.49
C LYS A 196 -4.62 -14.72 -38.72
N ASN A 197 -4.39 -13.51 -39.23
CA ASN A 197 -3.52 -13.20 -40.36
C ASN A 197 -2.37 -12.23 -39.99
N SER A 198 -2.02 -12.12 -38.70
CA SER A 198 -0.93 -11.23 -38.29
C SER A 198 0.41 -11.69 -38.87
N ASP A 199 1.26 -10.74 -39.23
CA ASP A 199 2.64 -10.99 -39.64
C ASP A 199 3.39 -11.80 -38.56
N GLU A 200 3.67 -13.08 -38.84
CA GLU A 200 4.38 -13.99 -37.94
C GLU A 200 5.80 -13.49 -37.61
N SER A 201 6.36 -12.57 -38.42
CA SER A 201 7.63 -11.89 -38.14
C SER A 201 7.53 -10.89 -36.97
N LYS A 202 6.32 -10.55 -36.53
CA LYS A 202 6.02 -9.63 -35.43
C LYS A 202 5.33 -10.32 -34.24
N GLY A 203 5.29 -11.65 -34.20
CA GLY A 203 4.66 -12.41 -33.11
C GLY A 203 5.20 -12.07 -31.70
N TYR A 204 6.48 -11.73 -31.58
CA TYR A 204 7.14 -11.38 -30.32
C TYR A 204 6.53 -10.17 -29.58
N PHE A 205 5.77 -9.29 -30.26
CA PHE A 205 5.11 -8.17 -29.58
C PHE A 205 4.07 -8.64 -28.54
N TYR A 206 3.36 -9.73 -28.85
CA TYR A 206 2.34 -10.32 -27.99
C TYR A 206 2.93 -11.08 -26.78
N GLU A 207 4.25 -11.12 -26.66
CA GLU A 207 4.96 -11.74 -25.54
C GLU A 207 5.49 -10.69 -24.54
N ILE A 208 5.30 -9.39 -24.79
CA ILE A 208 5.88 -8.31 -23.98
C ILE A 208 5.00 -7.89 -22.81
N VAL A 209 3.71 -7.61 -23.05
CA VAL A 209 2.80 -7.06 -22.03
C VAL A 209 2.26 -8.15 -21.13
N CYS A 210 1.60 -9.15 -21.73
CA CYS A 210 1.20 -10.38 -21.08
C CYS A 210 1.42 -11.53 -22.07
N ASN A 211 2.09 -12.60 -21.63
CA ASN A 211 2.59 -13.67 -22.47
C ASN A 211 1.87 -14.97 -22.14
N LYS A 212 0.86 -15.33 -22.94
CA LYS A 212 0.10 -16.57 -22.71
C LYS A 212 0.86 -17.85 -23.10
N ARG A 213 2.03 -17.76 -23.77
CA ARG A 213 2.84 -18.93 -24.19
C ARG A 213 3.60 -19.55 -23.02
N ASN A 214 4.30 -18.72 -22.24
CA ASN A 214 5.12 -19.18 -21.12
C ASN A 214 5.00 -18.28 -19.89
N GLY A 215 4.36 -17.12 -20.01
CA GLY A 215 4.10 -16.25 -18.88
C GLY A 215 5.30 -15.45 -18.40
N ILE A 216 6.27 -15.20 -19.27
CA ILE A 216 7.35 -14.23 -19.03
C ILE A 216 7.00 -12.95 -19.76
N ASP A 217 6.61 -11.93 -19.01
CA ASP A 217 6.13 -10.65 -19.53
C ASP A 217 6.32 -9.51 -18.51
N ALA A 218 6.05 -8.29 -18.96
CA ALA A 218 6.20 -7.08 -18.15
C ALA A 218 5.23 -7.01 -16.96
N ASP A 219 4.01 -7.52 -17.12
CA ASP A 219 3.01 -7.62 -16.04
C ASP A 219 3.57 -8.44 -14.87
N ARG A 220 4.02 -9.69 -15.14
CA ARG A 220 4.61 -10.55 -14.10
C ARG A 220 5.86 -9.98 -13.49
N TRP A 221 6.70 -9.29 -14.25
CA TRP A 221 7.90 -8.67 -13.71
C TRP A 221 7.58 -7.55 -12.73
N ASP A 222 6.57 -6.72 -13.01
CA ASP A 222 6.13 -5.68 -12.08
C ASP A 222 5.49 -6.28 -10.84
N TYR A 223 4.40 -7.06 -10.98
CA TYR A 223 3.65 -7.50 -9.81
C TYR A 223 4.50 -8.42 -8.91
N CYS A 224 5.32 -9.32 -9.46
CA CYS A 224 6.17 -10.16 -8.63
C CYS A 224 7.15 -9.33 -7.80
N THR A 225 7.74 -8.28 -8.37
CA THR A 225 8.69 -7.43 -7.66
C THR A 225 7.97 -6.51 -6.66
N ARG A 226 6.86 -5.89 -7.07
CA ARG A 226 6.05 -4.96 -6.27
C ARG A 226 5.37 -5.64 -5.10
N ASP A 227 4.70 -6.76 -5.35
CA ASP A 227 4.00 -7.51 -4.32
C ASP A 227 4.99 -8.08 -3.31
N CYS A 228 6.15 -8.58 -3.75
CA CYS A 228 7.21 -9.02 -2.84
C CYS A 228 7.68 -7.91 -1.91
N LEU A 229 7.96 -6.72 -2.47
CA LEU A 229 8.37 -5.56 -1.71
C LEU A 229 7.34 -5.24 -0.61
N LEU A 230 6.06 -5.12 -0.98
CA LEU A 230 5.00 -4.64 -0.11
C LEU A 230 4.44 -5.69 0.86
N LEU A 231 4.52 -6.98 0.51
CA LEU A 231 4.19 -8.10 1.40
C LEU A 231 5.33 -8.42 2.39
N GLY A 232 6.50 -7.79 2.25
CA GLY A 232 7.70 -8.13 3.02
C GLY A 232 8.26 -9.52 2.68
N ILE A 233 8.02 -10.01 1.46
CA ILE A 233 8.50 -11.31 0.98
C ILE A 233 9.77 -11.08 0.16
N ARG A 234 10.87 -11.71 0.57
CA ARG A 234 12.13 -11.65 -0.19
C ARG A 234 12.02 -12.44 -1.49
N THR A 235 12.58 -11.86 -2.55
CA THR A 235 12.75 -12.44 -3.89
C THR A 235 14.21 -12.40 -4.31
N ASN A 236 14.65 -13.43 -5.05
CA ASN A 236 15.95 -13.47 -5.71
C ASN A 236 15.85 -13.14 -7.22
N PHE A 237 14.63 -13.03 -7.76
CA PHE A 237 14.42 -12.76 -9.18
C PHE A 237 14.79 -11.32 -9.54
N ASP A 238 15.69 -11.14 -10.52
CA ASP A 238 16.10 -9.84 -11.04
C ASP A 238 15.68 -9.65 -12.50
N HIS A 239 14.51 -9.07 -12.71
CA HIS A 239 14.03 -8.74 -14.06
C HIS A 239 14.97 -7.80 -14.83
N LYS A 240 15.75 -6.94 -14.15
CA LYS A 240 16.70 -6.01 -14.82
C LYS A 240 17.84 -6.79 -15.46
N ARG A 241 18.21 -7.94 -14.89
CA ARG A 241 19.18 -8.86 -15.46
C ARG A 241 18.61 -9.57 -16.69
N CYS A 242 17.43 -10.18 -16.59
CA CYS A 242 16.76 -10.85 -17.72
C CYS A 242 16.54 -9.90 -18.91
N MET A 243 16.14 -8.65 -18.63
CA MET A 243 16.01 -7.56 -19.61
C MET A 243 17.29 -7.32 -20.42
N LYS A 244 18.48 -7.44 -19.80
CA LYS A 244 19.76 -7.29 -20.50
C LYS A 244 20.09 -8.46 -21.41
N PHE A 245 19.29 -9.52 -21.45
CA PHE A 245 19.55 -10.72 -22.22
C PHE A 245 18.38 -11.15 -23.11
N VAL A 246 17.34 -10.32 -23.23
CA VAL A 246 16.25 -10.56 -24.18
C VAL A 246 16.73 -10.31 -25.61
N ARG A 247 16.33 -11.20 -26.52
CA ARG A 247 16.49 -11.11 -27.99
C ARG A 247 15.25 -11.64 -28.68
N VAL A 248 15.03 -11.27 -29.93
CA VAL A 248 14.06 -11.89 -30.84
C VAL A 248 14.81 -12.83 -31.78
N ILE A 249 14.36 -14.07 -31.88
CA ILE A 249 14.95 -15.07 -32.77
C ILE A 249 13.83 -15.78 -33.53
N GLU A 250 14.10 -16.13 -34.78
CA GLU A 250 13.23 -16.97 -35.59
C GLU A 250 13.27 -18.42 -35.09
N VAL A 251 12.11 -18.94 -34.70
CA VAL A 251 11.94 -20.29 -34.18
C VAL A 251 11.19 -21.10 -35.22
N LYS A 252 11.84 -22.16 -35.72
CA LYS A 252 11.25 -23.10 -36.66
C LYS A 252 10.69 -24.30 -35.90
N GLU A 253 9.37 -24.40 -35.87
CA GLU A 253 8.64 -25.58 -35.42
C GLU A 253 8.10 -26.35 -36.63
N ILE A 254 7.68 -27.61 -36.41
CA ILE A 254 7.30 -28.56 -37.47
C ILE A 254 6.28 -27.96 -38.45
N ASN A 255 5.38 -27.09 -37.98
CA ASN A 255 4.29 -26.51 -38.76
C ASN A 255 4.26 -24.96 -38.76
N LYS A 256 5.26 -24.28 -38.17
CA LYS A 256 5.23 -22.81 -38.01
C LYS A 256 6.63 -22.22 -37.90
N THR A 257 6.88 -21.09 -38.57
CA THR A 257 8.11 -20.30 -38.38
C THR A 257 7.71 -18.93 -37.86
N GLU A 258 8.03 -18.63 -36.61
CA GLU A 258 7.67 -17.35 -35.99
C GLU A 258 8.84 -16.75 -35.22
N ARG A 259 8.86 -15.41 -35.12
CA ARG A 259 9.84 -14.70 -34.30
C ARG A 259 9.33 -14.59 -32.87
N GLN A 260 10.09 -15.15 -31.92
CA GLN A 260 9.74 -15.20 -30.48
C GLN A 260 10.78 -14.48 -29.63
N LEU A 261 10.38 -14.04 -28.43
CA LEU A 261 11.31 -13.61 -27.38
C LEU A 261 12.10 -14.81 -26.88
N CYS A 262 13.42 -14.68 -26.95
CA CYS A 262 14.39 -15.66 -26.51
C CYS A 262 15.32 -15.04 -25.46
N PHE A 263 15.73 -15.85 -24.49
CA PHE A 263 16.61 -15.43 -23.41
C PHE A 263 17.96 -16.14 -23.46
N ARG A 264 18.96 -15.61 -22.76
CA ARG A 264 20.29 -16.22 -22.67
C ARG A 264 20.18 -17.50 -21.81
N ASP A 265 20.72 -18.61 -22.31
CA ASP A 265 20.79 -19.92 -21.60
C ASP A 265 21.13 -19.86 -20.09
N LYS A 266 22.06 -19.00 -19.69
CA LYS A 266 22.51 -18.86 -18.29
C LYS A 266 21.45 -18.22 -17.35
N GLU A 267 20.37 -17.67 -17.90
CA GLU A 267 19.27 -17.07 -17.14
C GLU A 267 18.19 -18.09 -16.79
N ASN A 268 18.37 -19.37 -17.16
CA ASN A 268 17.39 -20.42 -16.88
C ASN A 268 17.05 -20.53 -15.39
N GLY A 269 18.04 -20.43 -14.51
CA GLY A 269 17.84 -20.41 -13.06
C GLY A 269 16.97 -19.24 -12.59
N ASP A 270 17.15 -18.06 -13.19
CA ASP A 270 16.36 -16.87 -12.87
C ASP A 270 14.87 -17.07 -13.20
N PHE A 271 14.54 -17.82 -14.27
CA PHE A 271 13.14 -18.12 -14.60
C PHE A 271 12.53 -19.19 -13.70
N TYR A 272 13.29 -20.18 -13.25
CA TYR A 272 12.82 -21.08 -12.18
C TYR A 272 12.50 -20.28 -10.90
N ASP A 273 13.38 -19.34 -10.53
CA ASP A 273 13.14 -18.44 -9.39
C ASP A 273 11.86 -17.61 -9.59
N LEU A 274 11.58 -17.11 -10.80
CA LEU A 274 10.34 -16.38 -11.12
C LEU A 274 9.09 -17.24 -10.92
N PHE A 275 9.03 -18.46 -11.48
CA PHE A 275 7.84 -19.29 -11.36
C PHE A 275 7.66 -19.82 -9.94
N TYR A 276 8.74 -20.18 -9.26
CA TYR A 276 8.71 -20.53 -7.85
C TYR A 276 8.22 -19.35 -6.99
N LEU A 277 8.69 -18.13 -7.29
CA LEU A 277 8.23 -16.92 -6.62
C LEU A 277 6.73 -16.70 -6.80
N ARG A 278 6.21 -16.86 -8.03
CA ARG A 278 4.77 -16.80 -8.29
C ARG A 278 4.00 -17.81 -7.45
N ALA A 279 4.42 -19.08 -7.46
CA ALA A 279 3.78 -20.12 -6.66
C ALA A 279 3.81 -19.80 -5.15
N LYS A 280 4.94 -19.26 -4.67
CA LYS A 280 5.11 -18.79 -3.29
C LYS A 280 4.15 -17.64 -2.94
N LEU A 281 3.99 -16.65 -3.81
CA LEU A 281 3.06 -15.53 -3.62
C LEU A 281 1.60 -16.00 -3.56
N HIS A 282 1.21 -16.93 -4.44
CA HIS A 282 -0.10 -17.56 -4.39
C HIS A 282 -0.32 -18.31 -3.08
N ARG A 283 0.65 -19.12 -2.63
CA ARG A 283 0.55 -19.92 -1.40
C ARG A 283 0.48 -19.05 -0.15
N GLN A 284 1.35 -18.05 -0.05
CA GLN A 284 1.52 -17.28 1.17
C GLN A 284 0.51 -16.14 1.29
N ALA A 285 0.17 -15.46 0.19
CA ALA A 285 -0.66 -14.26 0.23
C ALA A 285 -1.99 -14.41 -0.52
N TYR A 286 -1.96 -14.62 -1.85
CA TYR A 286 -3.17 -14.46 -2.68
C TYR A 286 -4.26 -15.50 -2.35
N GLN A 287 -3.86 -16.74 -2.10
CA GLN A 287 -4.76 -17.84 -1.71
C GLN A 287 -4.63 -18.20 -0.22
N HIS A 288 -4.14 -17.27 0.60
CA HIS A 288 -4.09 -17.47 2.05
C HIS A 288 -5.49 -17.75 2.61
N LYS A 289 -5.61 -18.74 3.50
CA LYS A 289 -6.90 -19.20 4.06
C LYS A 289 -7.77 -18.07 4.63
N THR A 290 -7.16 -17.09 5.29
CA THR A 290 -7.87 -15.94 5.84
C THR A 290 -8.27 -14.94 4.76
N THR A 291 -7.44 -14.74 3.73
CA THR A 291 -7.78 -13.90 2.58
C THR A 291 -9.00 -14.46 1.85
N PHE A 292 -9.00 -15.78 1.65
CA PHE A 292 -10.12 -16.47 1.00
C PHE A 292 -11.43 -16.27 1.75
N ILE A 293 -11.47 -16.55 3.06
CA ILE A 293 -12.73 -16.46 3.81
C ILE A 293 -13.26 -15.02 3.88
N ILE A 294 -12.37 -14.04 3.97
CA ILE A 294 -12.73 -12.62 3.89
C ILE A 294 -13.32 -12.31 2.51
N GLY A 295 -12.65 -12.75 1.44
CA GLY A 295 -13.14 -12.57 0.07
C GLY A 295 -14.53 -13.16 -0.13
N GLU A 296 -14.77 -14.39 0.35
CA GLU A 296 -16.09 -15.02 0.30
C GLU A 296 -17.16 -14.20 1.04
N MET A 297 -16.86 -13.72 2.26
CA MET A 297 -17.81 -12.87 3.02
C MET A 297 -18.12 -11.56 2.29
N ILE A 298 -17.11 -10.93 1.69
CA ILE A 298 -17.30 -9.70 0.90
C ILE A 298 -18.15 -9.99 -0.34
N VAL A 299 -17.89 -11.08 -1.07
CA VAL A 299 -18.69 -11.45 -2.25
C VAL A 299 -20.15 -11.67 -1.86
N GLN A 300 -20.43 -12.35 -0.74
CA GLN A 300 -21.79 -12.51 -0.25
C GLN A 300 -22.47 -11.17 0.08
N ALA A 301 -21.73 -10.22 0.67
CA ALA A 301 -22.24 -8.88 0.92
C ALA A 301 -22.53 -8.14 -0.40
N LEU A 302 -21.65 -8.23 -1.40
CA LEU A 302 -21.85 -7.59 -2.71
C LEU A 302 -23.05 -8.17 -3.45
N ILE A 303 -23.23 -9.50 -3.45
CA ILE A 303 -24.40 -10.17 -4.06
C ILE A 303 -25.70 -9.64 -3.43
N LYS A 304 -25.74 -9.56 -2.10
CA LYS A 304 -26.92 -9.06 -1.38
C LYS A 304 -27.17 -7.57 -1.60
N ALA A 305 -26.13 -6.78 -1.86
CA ALA A 305 -26.24 -5.36 -2.11
C ALA A 305 -26.56 -5.01 -3.59
N ASP A 306 -26.34 -5.92 -4.54
CA ASP A 306 -26.45 -5.67 -5.98
C ASP A 306 -27.83 -5.19 -6.44
N GLU A 307 -28.90 -5.73 -5.85
CA GLU A 307 -30.27 -5.31 -6.16
C GLU A 307 -30.56 -3.86 -5.72
N HIS A 308 -29.88 -3.39 -4.68
CA HIS A 308 -30.17 -2.14 -3.98
C HIS A 308 -29.27 -0.98 -4.42
N LEU A 309 -28.03 -1.26 -4.80
CA LEU A 309 -27.08 -0.23 -5.23
C LEU A 309 -27.19 0.01 -6.73
N LYS A 310 -27.48 1.26 -7.09
CA LYS A 310 -27.66 1.69 -8.48
C LYS A 310 -26.65 2.78 -8.85
N PHE A 311 -26.16 2.71 -10.09
CA PHE A 311 -25.16 3.60 -10.66
C PHE A 311 -25.68 4.16 -11.98
N GLU A 312 -25.39 5.43 -12.26
CA GLU A 312 -25.80 6.05 -13.50
C GLU A 312 -24.95 5.55 -14.68
N GLY A 313 -25.55 4.75 -15.55
CA GLY A 313 -24.91 4.25 -16.77
C GLY A 313 -25.01 5.20 -17.96
N GLN A 314 -24.63 4.68 -19.12
CA GLN A 314 -24.76 5.40 -20.39
C GLN A 314 -26.23 5.76 -20.66
N GLY A 315 -26.47 6.99 -21.13
CA GLY A 315 -27.83 7.50 -21.35
C GLY A 315 -28.60 7.87 -20.08
N GLY A 316 -27.96 7.92 -18.91
CA GLY A 316 -28.60 8.30 -17.64
C GLY A 316 -29.43 7.19 -17.00
N ILE A 317 -29.32 5.95 -17.51
CA ILE A 317 -30.07 4.79 -17.02
C ILE A 317 -29.38 4.23 -15.79
N MET A 318 -30.14 4.07 -14.69
CA MET A 318 -29.61 3.48 -13.46
C MET A 318 -29.44 1.97 -13.62
N LYS A 319 -28.24 1.48 -13.34
CA LYS A 319 -27.83 0.07 -13.48
C LYS A 319 -27.25 -0.49 -12.18
N LYS A 320 -27.34 -1.80 -11.99
CA LYS A 320 -26.74 -2.56 -10.89
C LYS A 320 -25.21 -2.67 -11.05
N MET A 321 -24.54 -3.21 -10.04
CA MET A 321 -23.10 -3.52 -10.15
C MET A 321 -22.86 -4.66 -11.13
N SER A 322 -23.71 -5.69 -11.13
CA SER A 322 -23.64 -6.82 -12.06
C SER A 322 -23.79 -6.42 -13.53
N GLU A 323 -24.51 -5.34 -13.82
CA GLU A 323 -24.72 -4.81 -15.17
C GLU A 323 -23.53 -3.99 -15.70
N ALA A 324 -22.52 -3.72 -14.86
CA ALA A 324 -21.31 -2.99 -15.25
C ALA A 324 -20.49 -3.68 -16.35
N ILE A 325 -20.64 -5.01 -16.48
CA ILE A 325 -19.97 -5.81 -17.53
C ILE A 325 -20.30 -5.34 -18.95
N GLY A 326 -21.45 -4.67 -19.14
CA GLY A 326 -21.91 -4.13 -20.42
C GLY A 326 -21.97 -2.60 -20.48
N ASP A 327 -21.48 -1.89 -19.45
CA ASP A 327 -21.54 -0.43 -19.37
C ASP A 327 -20.27 0.16 -18.73
N MET A 328 -19.39 0.71 -19.56
CA MET A 328 -18.11 1.25 -19.10
C MET A 328 -18.27 2.50 -18.24
N LYS A 329 -19.38 3.25 -18.33
CA LYS A 329 -19.64 4.38 -17.43
C LYS A 329 -19.91 3.88 -16.01
N VAL A 330 -20.70 2.81 -15.88
CA VAL A 330 -20.91 2.12 -14.59
C VAL A 330 -19.61 1.53 -14.08
N LEU A 331 -18.88 0.78 -14.90
CA LEU A 331 -17.60 0.19 -14.48
C LEU A 331 -16.61 1.28 -14.03
N SER A 332 -16.58 2.44 -14.72
CA SER A 332 -15.73 3.57 -14.36
C SER A 332 -16.05 4.15 -12.98
N ALA A 333 -17.33 4.14 -12.58
CA ALA A 333 -17.75 4.58 -11.24
C ALA A 333 -17.48 3.55 -10.13
N LEU A 334 -17.39 2.26 -10.46
CA LEU A 334 -17.19 1.18 -9.49
C LEU A 334 -15.74 1.06 -9.03
N THR A 335 -15.50 1.23 -7.73
CA THR A 335 -14.20 1.08 -7.06
C THR A 335 -14.36 0.31 -5.74
N ASP A 336 -13.27 0.13 -4.99
CA ASP A 336 -13.31 -0.54 -3.69
C ASP A 336 -14.18 0.21 -2.65
N GLU A 337 -14.55 1.47 -2.92
CA GLU A 337 -15.42 2.28 -2.08
C GLU A 337 -16.77 1.62 -1.80
N ILE A 338 -17.21 0.74 -2.68
CA ILE A 338 -18.44 -0.03 -2.49
C ILE A 338 -18.48 -0.77 -1.15
N PHE A 339 -17.32 -1.21 -0.65
CA PHE A 339 -17.18 -1.83 0.66
C PHE A 339 -17.62 -0.86 1.77
N ASN A 340 -17.17 0.39 1.71
CA ASN A 340 -17.46 1.42 2.71
C ASN A 340 -18.89 1.94 2.59
N VAL A 341 -19.39 2.11 1.37
CA VAL A 341 -20.78 2.50 1.11
C VAL A 341 -21.74 1.53 1.80
N ILE A 342 -21.49 0.22 1.67
CA ILE A 342 -22.29 -0.80 2.36
C ILE A 342 -22.07 -0.73 3.88
N LEU A 343 -20.81 -0.70 4.34
CA LEU A 343 -20.47 -0.75 5.77
C LEU A 343 -21.06 0.43 6.56
N ASN A 344 -21.07 1.62 5.97
CA ASN A 344 -21.52 2.86 6.62
C ASN A 344 -23.01 3.17 6.35
N SER A 345 -23.69 2.37 5.52
CA SER A 345 -25.09 2.62 5.18
C SER A 345 -26.01 2.55 6.41
N SER A 346 -27.04 3.38 6.39
CA SER A 346 -28.18 3.33 7.31
C SER A 346 -29.45 2.77 6.66
N ALA A 347 -29.38 2.43 5.37
CA ALA A 347 -30.50 1.91 4.61
C ALA A 347 -30.92 0.52 5.11
N PRO A 348 -32.21 0.29 5.45
CA PRO A 348 -32.69 -1.00 5.97
C PRO A 348 -32.37 -2.20 5.07
N GLU A 349 -32.46 -2.02 3.76
CA GLU A 349 -32.17 -3.04 2.75
C GLU A 349 -30.69 -3.46 2.70
N LEU A 350 -29.78 -2.60 3.16
CA LEU A 350 -28.35 -2.89 3.24
C LEU A 350 -27.91 -3.43 4.62
N LYS A 351 -28.85 -3.70 5.53
CA LYS A 351 -28.53 -4.19 6.88
C LYS A 351 -27.78 -5.53 6.86
N GLU A 352 -28.27 -6.52 6.11
CA GLU A 352 -27.63 -7.83 6.04
C GLU A 352 -26.22 -7.79 5.40
N PRO A 353 -26.00 -7.15 4.23
CA PRO A 353 -24.65 -7.02 3.69
C PRO A 353 -23.73 -6.19 4.59
N LYS A 354 -24.24 -5.16 5.27
CA LYS A 354 -23.49 -4.41 6.30
C LYS A 354 -23.03 -5.30 7.45
N GLU A 355 -23.90 -6.15 8.00
CA GLU A 355 -23.54 -7.08 9.08
C GLU A 355 -22.41 -8.05 8.67
N LEU A 356 -22.41 -8.50 7.40
CA LEU A 356 -21.32 -9.33 6.87
C LEU A 356 -20.00 -8.57 6.82
N LEU A 357 -19.99 -7.32 6.32
CA LEU A 357 -18.78 -6.50 6.27
C LEU A 357 -18.32 -6.07 7.67
N HIS A 358 -19.24 -5.82 8.59
CA HIS A 358 -18.91 -5.54 9.99
C HIS A 358 -18.14 -6.71 10.61
N LYS A 359 -18.59 -7.95 10.40
CA LYS A 359 -17.87 -9.16 10.85
C LYS A 359 -16.48 -9.31 10.22
N VAL A 360 -16.30 -8.84 8.98
CA VAL A 360 -14.97 -8.81 8.34
C VAL A 360 -14.04 -7.84 9.07
N VAL A 361 -14.53 -6.62 9.37
CA VAL A 361 -13.78 -5.57 10.06
C VAL A 361 -13.50 -5.95 11.51
N SER A 362 -14.49 -6.44 12.27
CA SER A 362 -14.37 -6.88 13.67
C SER A 362 -13.66 -8.23 13.85
N ARG A 363 -13.17 -8.83 12.76
CA ARG A 363 -12.47 -10.12 12.73
C ARG A 363 -13.27 -11.30 13.27
N GLU A 364 -14.59 -11.25 13.18
CA GLU A 364 -15.52 -12.35 13.42
C GLU A 364 -15.61 -13.28 12.21
N LEU A 365 -14.46 -13.88 11.87
CA LEU A 365 -14.31 -14.71 10.68
C LEU A 365 -14.59 -16.20 10.97
N PRO A 366 -15.15 -16.96 10.00
CA PRO A 366 -15.17 -18.40 10.06
C PRO A 366 -13.76 -18.99 10.27
N LYS A 367 -13.65 -19.98 11.15
CA LYS A 367 -12.36 -20.56 11.53
C LYS A 367 -12.00 -21.68 10.57
N CYS A 368 -10.80 -21.64 9.98
CA CYS A 368 -10.24 -22.78 9.26
C CYS A 368 -9.96 -23.91 10.27
N VAL A 369 -10.61 -25.06 10.09
CA VAL A 369 -10.59 -26.17 11.05
C VAL A 369 -9.60 -27.26 10.64
N ASP A 370 -9.47 -27.51 9.33
CA ASP A 370 -8.55 -28.50 8.77
C ASP A 370 -8.17 -28.13 7.33
N GLU A 371 -7.03 -28.66 6.89
CA GLU A 371 -6.46 -28.47 5.55
C GLU A 371 -5.80 -29.77 5.09
N ILE A 372 -5.98 -30.13 3.82
CA ILE A 372 -5.41 -31.33 3.20
C ILE A 372 -4.70 -30.93 1.92
N HIS A 373 -3.44 -31.35 1.81
CA HIS A 373 -2.61 -31.18 0.62
C HIS A 373 -2.75 -32.40 -0.27
N LEU A 374 -3.15 -32.17 -1.52
CA LEU A 374 -3.27 -33.20 -2.54
C LEU A 374 -2.12 -33.05 -3.53
N GLU A 375 -1.26 -34.07 -3.49
CA GLU A 375 0.03 -34.08 -4.17
C GLU A 375 0.04 -34.91 -5.47
N TYR A 376 -0.98 -35.76 -5.69
CA TYR A 376 -1.00 -36.77 -6.76
C TYR A 376 -2.39 -36.96 -7.39
N ILE A 377 -3.38 -36.19 -6.94
CA ILE A 377 -4.78 -36.43 -7.25
C ILE A 377 -5.42 -35.07 -7.50
N TRP A 378 -5.99 -34.92 -8.69
CA TRP A 378 -6.70 -33.70 -9.07
C TRP A 378 -8.14 -33.77 -8.62
N VAL A 379 -8.61 -32.67 -8.06
CA VAL A 379 -9.97 -32.54 -7.62
C VAL A 379 -10.85 -32.26 -8.83
N ALA A 380 -11.78 -33.17 -9.12
CA ALA A 380 -12.78 -32.96 -10.16
C ALA A 380 -13.70 -31.77 -9.77
N ALA A 381 -14.28 -31.09 -10.75
CA ALA A 381 -15.14 -29.93 -10.49
C ALA A 381 -16.33 -30.28 -9.57
N GLU A 382 -16.82 -31.52 -9.66
CA GLU A 382 -17.94 -32.06 -8.89
C GLU A 382 -17.58 -32.34 -7.43
N THR A 383 -16.30 -32.41 -7.08
CA THR A 383 -15.84 -32.87 -5.76
C THR A 383 -16.32 -31.98 -4.61
N ILE A 384 -16.48 -30.67 -4.81
CA ILE A 384 -17.09 -29.82 -3.76
C ILE A 384 -18.52 -30.29 -3.46
N SER A 385 -19.29 -30.61 -4.51
CA SER A 385 -20.66 -31.11 -4.36
C SER A 385 -20.69 -32.47 -3.67
N GLU A 386 -19.76 -33.36 -4.01
CA GLU A 386 -19.60 -34.66 -3.35
C GLU A 386 -19.20 -34.55 -1.89
N LEU A 387 -18.20 -33.71 -1.57
CA LEU A 387 -17.79 -33.43 -0.19
C LEU A 387 -18.96 -32.86 0.61
N LYS A 388 -19.72 -31.92 0.04
CA LYS A 388 -20.91 -31.37 0.70
C LYS A 388 -21.98 -32.43 0.96
N LYS A 389 -22.20 -33.36 0.02
CA LYS A 389 -23.13 -34.50 0.19
C LYS A 389 -22.66 -35.51 1.25
N ALA A 390 -21.35 -35.77 1.31
CA ALA A 390 -20.75 -36.72 2.24
C ALA A 390 -20.64 -36.15 3.68
N MET A 391 -20.47 -34.83 3.81
CA MET A 391 -20.43 -34.14 5.10
C MET A 391 -21.83 -34.01 5.70
N LYS A 392 -22.30 -35.08 6.36
CA LYS A 392 -23.54 -35.11 7.15
C LYS A 392 -23.31 -34.46 8.52
N ILE A 393 -23.26 -33.14 8.54
CA ILE A 393 -23.23 -32.33 9.75
C ILE A 393 -24.65 -31.81 9.94
N GLY A 394 -25.21 -31.83 11.17
CA GLY A 394 -26.55 -31.28 11.46
C GLY A 394 -26.62 -29.76 11.21
N ASP A 395 -27.14 -28.98 12.16
CA ASP A 395 -27.33 -27.52 11.95
C ASP A 395 -26.04 -26.66 11.97
N THR A 396 -24.85 -27.26 11.82
CA THR A 396 -23.59 -26.50 11.84
C THR A 396 -23.19 -26.14 10.41
N GLU A 397 -23.28 -24.86 10.07
CA GLU A 397 -22.85 -24.34 8.77
C GLU A 397 -21.31 -24.40 8.61
N TYR A 398 -20.86 -24.73 7.40
CA TYR A 398 -19.45 -24.85 7.04
C TYR A 398 -19.17 -24.33 5.63
N ARG A 399 -17.90 -24.06 5.33
CA ARG A 399 -17.43 -23.65 3.99
C ARG A 399 -16.25 -24.52 3.57
N ILE A 400 -16.12 -24.78 2.28
CA ILE A 400 -15.00 -25.54 1.69
C ILE A 400 -14.31 -24.66 0.65
N GLN A 401 -12.98 -24.64 0.68
CA GLN A 401 -12.12 -24.03 -0.33
C GLN A 401 -11.33 -25.12 -1.05
N ILE A 402 -11.23 -25.02 -2.38
CA ILE A 402 -10.16 -25.65 -3.15
C ILE A 402 -9.25 -24.54 -3.65
N ALA A 403 -7.97 -24.61 -3.27
CA ALA A 403 -6.92 -23.70 -3.70
C ALA A 403 -5.98 -24.45 -4.64
N SER A 404 -5.85 -23.97 -5.88
CA SER A 404 -4.94 -24.51 -6.88
C SER A 404 -3.70 -23.62 -6.98
N LEU A 405 -2.54 -24.18 -6.66
CA LEU A 405 -1.24 -23.52 -6.72
C LEU A 405 -0.47 -24.10 -7.89
N ASP A 406 -0.02 -23.27 -8.82
CA ASP A 406 0.76 -23.71 -9.98
C ASP A 406 1.86 -22.72 -10.37
N PHE A 407 2.68 -23.14 -11.34
CA PHE A 407 3.72 -22.30 -11.93
C PHE A 407 3.18 -21.41 -13.07
N GLY A 408 1.86 -21.32 -13.24
CA GLY A 408 1.17 -20.47 -14.22
C GLY A 408 0.73 -21.18 -15.49
N MET A 409 0.99 -22.49 -15.60
CA MET A 409 0.59 -23.34 -16.73
C MET A 409 -0.03 -24.67 -16.28
N GLY A 410 -0.75 -24.66 -15.15
CA GLY A 410 -1.31 -25.88 -14.59
C GLY A 410 -0.22 -26.91 -14.28
N THR A 411 -0.36 -28.12 -14.82
CA THR A 411 0.57 -29.23 -14.61
C THR A 411 1.86 -29.14 -15.41
N ASP A 412 1.89 -28.29 -16.44
CA ASP A 412 2.99 -28.21 -17.39
C ASP A 412 4.17 -27.43 -16.81
N ASN A 413 5.39 -27.82 -17.19
CA ASN A 413 6.60 -27.06 -16.85
C ASN A 413 6.70 -25.83 -17.76
N PRO A 414 6.53 -24.59 -17.25
CA PRO A 414 6.57 -23.40 -18.10
C PRO A 414 7.94 -23.16 -18.74
N ILE A 415 9.02 -23.71 -18.17
CA ILE A 415 10.38 -23.58 -18.69
C ILE A 415 10.53 -24.27 -20.06
N GLU A 416 9.79 -25.36 -20.29
CA GLU A 416 9.83 -26.08 -21.57
C GLU A 416 9.30 -25.25 -22.75
N ASN A 417 8.49 -24.23 -22.44
CA ASN A 417 7.92 -23.28 -23.38
C ASN A 417 8.78 -22.01 -23.53
N ILE A 418 9.96 -21.96 -22.90
CA ILE A 418 10.93 -20.87 -23.06
C ILE A 418 11.95 -21.24 -24.14
N ARG A 419 12.28 -20.26 -24.97
CA ARG A 419 13.34 -20.36 -25.95
C ARG A 419 14.61 -19.67 -25.44
N PHE A 420 15.72 -20.41 -25.50
CA PHE A 420 17.03 -19.92 -25.09
C PHE A 420 17.99 -19.83 -26.26
N TYR A 421 18.99 -18.94 -26.18
CA TYR A 421 20.11 -18.89 -27.12
C TYR A 421 21.45 -19.02 -26.40
N SER A 422 22.52 -19.36 -27.14
CA SER A 422 23.90 -19.50 -26.63
C SER A 422 24.80 -18.33 -27.05
N LYS A 423 25.88 -18.05 -26.30
CA LYS A 423 26.77 -16.90 -26.58
C LYS A 423 27.57 -17.16 -27.85
N HIS A 424 27.70 -18.43 -28.18
CA HIS A 424 28.37 -18.95 -29.35
C HIS A 424 27.44 -18.93 -30.57
N ASN A 425 26.12 -18.92 -30.37
CA ASN A 425 25.14 -18.86 -31.44
C ASN A 425 23.92 -18.01 -31.05
N LEU A 426 23.99 -16.71 -31.35
CA LEU A 426 23.03 -15.69 -30.93
C LEU A 426 21.69 -15.72 -31.68
N ASN A 427 21.62 -16.44 -32.80
CA ASN A 427 20.47 -16.48 -33.70
C ASN A 427 19.86 -17.89 -33.78
N ASN A 428 20.27 -18.79 -32.90
CA ASN A 428 19.70 -20.13 -32.81
C ASN A 428 18.95 -20.27 -31.48
N ALA A 429 17.64 -20.45 -31.58
CA ALA A 429 16.79 -20.74 -30.45
C ALA A 429 16.78 -22.24 -30.16
N SER A 430 17.11 -22.62 -28.94
CA SER A 430 17.00 -23.99 -28.44
C SER A 430 16.10 -24.04 -27.22
N ARG A 431 15.45 -25.17 -26.99
CA ARG A 431 14.89 -25.46 -25.67
C ARG A 431 16.02 -25.71 -24.68
N ASP A 432 15.70 -25.55 -23.40
CA ASP A 432 16.66 -25.78 -22.32
C ASP A 432 17.30 -27.18 -22.40
N LYS A 433 18.61 -27.24 -22.15
CA LYS A 433 19.39 -28.48 -22.02
C LYS A 433 20.14 -28.54 -20.69
N THR A 434 19.96 -27.55 -19.82
CA THR A 434 20.69 -27.43 -18.55
C THR A 434 20.05 -28.30 -17.47
N LYS A 435 20.91 -28.94 -16.67
CA LYS A 435 20.49 -29.73 -15.51
C LYS A 435 20.34 -28.82 -14.30
N VAL A 436 19.28 -28.02 -14.26
CA VAL A 436 18.81 -27.46 -12.98
C VAL A 436 18.15 -28.61 -12.21
N PHE A 437 17.99 -28.51 -10.88
CA PHE A 437 17.15 -29.45 -10.11
C PHE A 437 15.70 -28.92 -10.12
N PRO A 438 14.87 -29.18 -11.14
CA PRO A 438 13.51 -28.68 -11.16
C PRO A 438 12.68 -29.32 -10.04
N PRO A 439 11.60 -28.66 -9.61
CA PRO A 439 10.54 -29.35 -8.88
C PRO A 439 10.08 -30.57 -9.70
N VAL A 440 9.77 -31.66 -9.00
CA VAL A 440 9.16 -32.84 -9.64
C VAL A 440 7.74 -32.53 -10.13
N ARG A 441 7.11 -31.46 -9.61
CA ARG A 441 5.72 -31.06 -9.91
C ARG A 441 5.55 -29.56 -10.00
N PHE A 442 4.61 -29.15 -10.86
CA PHE A 442 4.32 -27.76 -11.16
C PHE A 442 2.94 -27.29 -10.71
N LYS A 443 2.13 -28.20 -10.14
CA LYS A 443 0.80 -27.92 -9.57
C LYS A 443 0.58 -28.70 -8.27
N GLU A 444 -0.07 -28.06 -7.29
CA GLU A 444 -0.52 -28.61 -6.01
C GLU A 444 -1.95 -28.11 -5.75
N GLU A 445 -2.82 -28.97 -5.20
CA GLU A 445 -4.15 -28.57 -4.76
C GLU A 445 -4.31 -28.73 -3.25
N ILE A 446 -5.00 -27.76 -2.65
CA ILE A 446 -5.22 -27.71 -1.22
C ILE A 446 -6.73 -27.62 -0.97
N ILE A 447 -7.27 -28.55 -0.19
CA ILE A 447 -8.65 -28.51 0.27
C ILE A 447 -8.69 -28.01 1.71
N ARG A 448 -9.45 -26.95 1.98
CA ARG A 448 -9.65 -26.41 3.33
C ARG A 448 -11.11 -26.45 3.72
N VAL A 449 -11.36 -26.72 5.00
CA VAL A 449 -12.70 -26.64 5.59
C VAL A 449 -12.74 -25.58 6.70
N PHE A 450 -13.81 -24.79 6.69
CA PHE A 450 -14.06 -23.73 7.66
C PHE A 450 -15.36 -23.99 8.41
N SER A 451 -15.37 -23.73 9.71
CA SER A 451 -16.59 -23.69 10.52
C SER A 451 -17.00 -22.25 10.75
N THR A 452 -18.30 -21.94 10.56
CA THR A 452 -18.84 -20.60 10.86
C THR A 452 -18.92 -20.35 12.36
N LYS A 453 -19.02 -21.40 13.18
CA LYS A 453 -18.97 -21.32 14.65
C LYS A 453 -17.54 -21.55 15.15
N ARG A 454 -17.09 -20.72 16.09
CA ARG A 454 -15.73 -20.77 16.64
C ARG A 454 -15.58 -21.65 17.88
N ASP A 455 -16.70 -22.15 18.43
CA ASP A 455 -16.69 -23.00 19.62
C ASP A 455 -16.00 -24.35 19.35
N HIS A 456 -15.36 -24.90 20.38
CA HIS A 456 -14.53 -26.09 20.26
C HIS A 456 -15.33 -27.30 19.75
N GLN A 457 -16.59 -27.47 20.18
CA GLN A 457 -17.41 -28.62 19.83
C GLN A 457 -17.84 -28.57 18.36
N SER A 458 -18.30 -27.42 17.87
CA SER A 458 -18.66 -27.23 16.45
C SER A 458 -17.45 -27.40 15.54
N CYS A 459 -16.30 -26.81 15.90
CA CYS A 459 -15.06 -27.00 15.16
C CYS A 459 -14.67 -28.49 15.09
N LYS A 460 -14.73 -29.21 16.21
CA LYS A 460 -14.40 -30.63 16.27
C LYS A 460 -15.33 -31.46 15.35
N ARG A 461 -16.65 -31.23 15.41
CA ARG A 461 -17.63 -31.91 14.54
C ARG A 461 -17.35 -31.68 13.06
N VAL A 462 -17.09 -30.43 12.64
CA VAL A 462 -16.78 -30.10 11.25
C VAL A 462 -15.49 -30.81 10.80
N LYS A 463 -14.47 -30.85 11.67
CA LYS A 463 -13.20 -31.54 11.39
C LYS A 463 -13.41 -33.03 11.13
N GLU A 464 -14.12 -33.70 12.03
CA GLU A 464 -14.34 -35.14 11.99
C GLU A 464 -15.15 -35.53 10.74
N ALA A 465 -16.22 -34.78 10.45
CA ALA A 465 -17.02 -34.99 9.25
C ALA A 465 -16.23 -34.75 7.96
N PHE A 466 -15.40 -33.71 7.91
CA PHE A 466 -14.54 -33.43 6.77
C PHE A 466 -13.53 -34.55 6.52
N ARG A 467 -12.84 -35.03 7.57
CA ARG A 467 -11.90 -36.16 7.44
C ARG A 467 -12.59 -37.44 7.00
N ALA A 468 -13.77 -37.74 7.53
CA ALA A 468 -14.56 -38.91 7.14
C ALA A 468 -15.01 -38.81 5.67
N ALA A 469 -15.50 -37.65 5.23
CA ALA A 469 -15.90 -37.41 3.84
C ALA A 469 -14.70 -37.54 2.88
N ILE A 470 -13.55 -36.97 3.24
CA ILE A 470 -12.33 -37.13 2.45
C ILE A 470 -11.93 -38.60 2.37
N GLN A 471 -11.98 -39.36 3.47
CA GLN A 471 -11.66 -40.79 3.44
C GLN A 471 -12.59 -41.60 2.53
N GLN A 472 -13.91 -41.31 2.54
CA GLN A 472 -14.88 -41.94 1.64
C GLN A 472 -14.62 -41.65 0.16
N ILE A 473 -14.20 -40.41 -0.13
CA ILE A 473 -14.01 -39.96 -1.51
C ILE A 473 -12.57 -40.22 -1.98
N LYS A 474 -11.60 -40.45 -1.08
CA LYS A 474 -10.19 -40.70 -1.40
C LYS A 474 -10.00 -41.86 -2.37
N GLU A 475 -10.77 -42.94 -2.21
CA GLU A 475 -10.72 -44.11 -3.11
C GLU A 475 -11.26 -43.81 -4.52
N ARG A 476 -12.13 -42.81 -4.68
CA ARG A 476 -12.71 -42.37 -5.98
C ARG A 476 -11.98 -41.19 -6.60
N MET A 477 -11.42 -40.30 -5.79
CA MET A 477 -10.51 -39.23 -6.22
C MET A 477 -9.26 -39.85 -6.86
N MET A 478 -8.83 -41.03 -6.40
CA MET A 478 -7.81 -41.84 -7.05
C MET A 478 -8.33 -42.39 -8.39
N ASN A 479 -8.12 -41.66 -9.48
CA ASN A 479 -8.48 -42.11 -10.82
C ASN A 479 -7.68 -43.38 -11.19
N PRO A 480 -8.30 -44.53 -11.52
CA PRO A 480 -7.59 -45.80 -11.77
C PRO A 480 -6.61 -45.76 -12.95
N VAL A 481 -6.77 -44.80 -13.88
CA VAL A 481 -5.95 -44.72 -15.09
C VAL A 481 -4.55 -44.15 -14.82
N GLU A 482 -4.35 -43.39 -13.73
CA GLU A 482 -3.04 -42.83 -13.35
C GLU A 482 -2.33 -43.62 -12.24
N VAL A 483 -3.04 -44.49 -11.51
CA VAL A 483 -2.43 -45.31 -10.45
C VAL A 483 -1.34 -46.23 -11.02
N THR A 484 -1.49 -46.70 -12.26
CA THR A 484 -0.50 -47.57 -12.93
C THR A 484 0.75 -46.81 -13.38
N ALA A 485 0.59 -45.58 -13.90
CA ALA A 485 1.73 -44.73 -14.32
C ALA A 485 2.48 -44.14 -13.10
N ASN A 486 1.75 -43.73 -12.06
CA ASN A 486 2.32 -43.14 -10.85
C ASN A 486 2.95 -44.20 -9.92
N ARG A 487 2.48 -45.46 -9.93
CA ARG A 487 3.21 -46.56 -9.26
C ARG A 487 4.58 -46.79 -9.87
N VAL A 488 4.70 -46.68 -11.20
CA VAL A 488 5.97 -46.87 -11.92
C VAL A 488 6.95 -45.73 -11.62
N ILE A 489 6.47 -44.49 -11.47
CA ILE A 489 7.30 -43.35 -11.06
C ILE A 489 7.71 -43.47 -9.58
N TYR A 490 6.79 -43.82 -8.68
CA TYR A 490 7.09 -44.02 -7.26
C TYR A 490 8.08 -45.18 -7.03
N GLN A 491 7.98 -46.26 -7.81
CA GLN A 491 8.94 -47.36 -7.79
C GLN A 491 10.30 -46.98 -8.43
N ARG A 492 10.33 -46.12 -9.46
CA ARG A 492 11.58 -45.59 -10.04
C ARG A 492 12.31 -44.61 -9.12
N VAL A 493 11.59 -43.79 -8.37
CA VAL A 493 12.19 -42.88 -7.36
C VAL A 493 12.76 -43.69 -6.20
N LYS A 494 12.04 -44.71 -5.72
CA LYS A 494 12.59 -45.66 -4.72
C LYS A 494 13.81 -46.43 -5.24
N ALA A 495 13.80 -46.87 -6.50
CA ALA A 495 14.95 -47.56 -7.09
C ALA A 495 16.18 -46.65 -7.24
N THR A 496 15.99 -45.35 -7.48
CA THR A 496 17.11 -44.39 -7.56
C THR A 496 17.64 -43.95 -6.20
N GLU A 497 16.82 -43.99 -5.14
CA GLU A 497 17.29 -43.84 -3.75
C GLU A 497 18.07 -45.07 -3.26
N GLU A 498 17.72 -46.28 -3.71
CA GLU A 498 18.44 -47.52 -3.38
C GLU A 498 19.73 -47.69 -4.21
N GLU A 499 19.79 -47.17 -5.45
CA GLU A 499 21.01 -47.20 -6.29
C GLU A 499 22.02 -46.08 -5.97
N GLY A 500 21.64 -45.06 -5.19
CA GLY A 500 22.54 -44.01 -4.69
C GLY A 500 23.40 -44.41 -3.49
N LEU A 501 23.21 -45.63 -2.97
CA LEU A 501 23.83 -46.12 -1.74
C LEU A 501 25.03 -47.05 -1.97
N HIS A 502 25.70 -47.03 -3.13
CA HIS A 502 26.98 -47.74 -3.32
C HIS A 502 28.04 -46.83 -3.95
N GLY A 503 28.73 -46.05 -3.12
CA GLY A 503 29.97 -45.38 -3.52
C GLY A 503 30.37 -44.20 -2.64
N GLY A 504 31.22 -44.43 -1.64
CA GLY A 504 31.97 -43.36 -0.97
C GLY A 504 32.09 -43.49 0.55
N SER A 505 32.91 -44.42 1.02
CA SER A 505 33.43 -44.41 2.39
C SER A 505 34.45 -43.27 2.54
N GLY A 506 34.20 -42.33 3.46
CA GLY A 506 35.16 -41.29 3.83
C GLY A 506 34.65 -40.46 5.02
N HIS A 507 35.30 -40.69 6.17
CA HIS A 507 35.12 -40.05 7.48
C HIS A 507 34.43 -38.68 7.55
N LEU A 508 33.49 -38.54 8.49
CA LEU A 508 33.47 -37.44 9.47
C LEU A 508 32.54 -37.81 10.64
N GLN A 509 33.02 -37.51 11.85
CA GLN A 509 32.54 -37.98 13.15
C GLN A 509 31.26 -37.29 13.65
N ASP A 510 30.57 -38.06 14.50
CA ASP A 510 29.61 -37.71 15.55
C ASP A 510 29.56 -36.26 16.03
N VAL A 511 28.34 -35.72 16.21
CA VAL A 511 27.83 -35.35 17.55
C VAL A 511 26.29 -35.46 17.56
N GLY A 512 25.77 -36.26 18.48
CA GLY A 512 24.35 -36.61 18.56
C GLY A 512 23.44 -35.58 19.25
N LEU A 513 22.14 -35.76 19.06
CA LEU A 513 21.06 -35.25 19.90
C LEU A 513 19.79 -36.06 19.59
N SER A 514 19.59 -37.15 20.33
CA SER A 514 18.29 -37.82 20.47
C SER A 514 18.09 -38.11 21.95
N GLU A 515 17.03 -37.54 22.53
CA GLU A 515 16.07 -38.21 23.42
C GLU A 515 15.27 -37.13 24.15
N LEU A 516 13.95 -37.11 23.92
CA LEU A 516 12.94 -36.69 24.91
C LEU A 516 11.53 -36.98 24.36
N ALA A 517 11.03 -38.17 24.69
CA ALA A 517 9.63 -38.55 24.90
C ALA A 517 9.63 -40.05 25.27
N ALA A 518 8.98 -40.59 26.30
CA ALA A 518 8.03 -40.08 27.27
C ALA A 518 7.88 -41.13 28.38
N SER A 519 7.41 -40.71 29.57
CA SER A 519 6.59 -41.44 30.58
C SER A 519 6.73 -40.65 31.89
N GLY A 520 5.73 -40.40 32.73
CA GLY A 520 4.40 -40.94 32.87
C GLY A 520 4.16 -41.22 34.37
N LEU A 521 3.34 -40.37 35.02
CA LEU A 521 2.59 -40.58 36.27
C LEU A 521 3.31 -40.56 37.64
N GLY A 522 2.75 -39.79 38.58
CA GLY A 522 3.03 -39.86 40.02
C GLY A 522 2.44 -38.68 40.82
N SER A 523 1.51 -38.99 41.73
CA SER A 523 0.62 -38.16 42.55
C SER A 523 1.23 -37.50 43.81
N GLY A 524 0.66 -36.38 44.32
CA GLY A 524 0.78 -35.95 45.73
C GLY A 524 0.52 -34.45 46.00
N ALA A 525 -0.49 -34.16 46.82
CA ALA A 525 -1.06 -32.86 47.28
C ALA A 525 -0.07 -31.97 48.13
N PRO A 526 -0.37 -30.71 48.56
CA PRO A 526 -1.71 -30.08 48.74
C PRO A 526 -1.90 -28.60 48.35
N ASN A 527 -3.18 -28.22 48.35
CA ASN A 527 -3.74 -26.88 48.27
C ASN A 527 -3.06 -25.85 49.20
N LEU A 528 -2.65 -24.72 48.62
CA LEU A 528 -2.59 -23.41 49.26
C LEU A 528 -3.33 -22.42 48.35
N GLY A 529 -4.19 -21.59 48.94
CA GLY A 529 -5.14 -20.69 48.25
C GLY A 529 -4.49 -19.58 47.42
N PRO A 530 -5.30 -18.71 46.78
CA PRO A 530 -4.81 -17.80 45.75
C PRO A 530 -3.97 -16.69 46.37
N ALA A 531 -2.66 -16.76 46.18
CA ALA A 531 -1.82 -15.57 46.25
C ALA A 531 -1.99 -14.84 44.91
N HIS A 532 -2.57 -13.64 44.95
CA HIS A 532 -2.45 -12.68 43.86
C HIS A 532 -0.97 -12.46 43.58
N THR A 533 -0.46 -13.01 42.48
CA THR A 533 0.88 -12.71 41.98
C THR A 533 0.76 -11.63 40.91
N ASP A 534 1.25 -10.43 41.23
CA ASP A 534 1.37 -9.24 40.38
C ASP A 534 2.36 -9.43 39.21
N LYS A 535 2.16 -10.47 38.39
CA LYS A 535 2.95 -10.69 37.17
C LYS A 535 2.01 -10.95 36.01
N LEU A 536 2.23 -10.23 34.90
CA LEU A 536 1.69 -10.57 33.58
C LEU A 536 1.71 -12.09 33.36
N PRO A 537 0.58 -12.70 32.93
CA PRO A 537 0.54 -14.13 32.69
C PRO A 537 1.61 -14.54 31.68
N GLU A 538 2.36 -15.61 32.00
CA GLU A 538 3.42 -16.12 31.14
C GLU A 538 2.80 -16.66 29.84
N LEU A 539 2.84 -15.84 28.78
CA LEU A 539 2.22 -16.16 27.50
C LEU A 539 3.11 -17.09 26.67
N ASP A 540 2.54 -18.20 26.20
CA ASP A 540 3.18 -19.05 25.18
C ASP A 540 3.53 -18.18 23.95
N PRO A 541 4.78 -18.17 23.48
CA PRO A 541 5.17 -17.49 22.24
C PRO A 541 4.28 -17.84 21.02
N GLN A 542 3.64 -19.02 21.01
CA GLN A 542 2.68 -19.42 19.97
C GLN A 542 1.38 -18.59 19.96
N ASN A 543 1.07 -17.89 21.05
CA ASN A 543 -0.11 -17.03 21.15
C ASN A 543 0.10 -15.64 20.53
N TYR A 544 1.34 -15.26 20.22
CA TYR A 544 1.62 -14.00 19.53
C TYR A 544 1.25 -14.11 18.05
N LYS A 545 0.62 -13.06 17.52
CA LYS A 545 0.32 -12.95 16.09
C LYS A 545 1.49 -12.29 15.37
N VAL A 546 1.95 -12.90 14.29
CA VAL A 546 3.02 -12.35 13.46
C VAL A 546 2.42 -11.66 12.23
N PHE A 547 2.81 -10.41 12.01
CA PHE A 547 2.53 -9.64 10.81
C PHE A 547 3.81 -9.55 9.97
N ASN A 548 3.65 -9.56 8.64
CA ASN A 548 4.74 -9.24 7.72
C ASN A 548 4.64 -7.77 7.33
N ASP A 549 5.73 -7.05 7.53
CA ASP A 549 5.88 -5.63 7.25
C ASP A 549 7.07 -5.38 6.30
N PRO A 550 6.92 -4.51 5.29
CA PRO A 550 7.96 -4.28 4.29
C PRO A 550 9.21 -3.56 4.83
N VAL A 551 9.10 -2.84 5.96
CA VAL A 551 10.19 -2.07 6.57
C VAL A 551 10.90 -2.89 7.65
N HIS A 552 10.13 -3.52 8.54
CA HIS A 552 10.62 -4.17 9.75
C HIS A 552 10.70 -5.71 9.65
N GLY A 553 10.12 -6.30 8.61
CA GLY A 553 10.04 -7.74 8.43
C GLY A 553 8.94 -8.35 9.30
N HIS A 554 9.26 -9.38 10.09
CA HIS A 554 8.29 -10.02 10.97
C HIS A 554 8.08 -9.20 12.24
N ILE A 555 6.86 -8.70 12.43
CA ILE A 555 6.41 -8.00 13.63
C ILE A 555 5.58 -8.99 14.47
N SER A 556 6.07 -9.34 15.65
CA SER A 556 5.32 -10.13 16.62
C SER A 556 4.50 -9.21 17.52
N MET A 557 3.21 -9.50 17.68
CA MET A 557 2.26 -8.63 18.36
C MET A 557 1.61 -9.32 19.56
N HIS A 558 1.57 -8.62 20.69
CA HIS A 558 0.95 -9.10 21.92
C HIS A 558 -0.56 -9.37 21.71
N PRO A 559 -1.14 -10.42 22.30
CA PRO A 559 -2.56 -10.75 22.14
C PRO A 559 -3.52 -9.58 22.45
N LEU A 560 -3.25 -8.79 23.49
CA LEU A 560 -4.04 -7.58 23.79
C LEU A 560 -3.96 -6.54 22.67
N CYS A 561 -2.76 -6.29 22.12
CA CYS A 561 -2.60 -5.41 20.96
C CYS A 561 -3.36 -5.96 19.74
N VAL A 562 -3.42 -7.28 19.55
CA VAL A 562 -4.23 -7.90 18.48
C VAL A 562 -5.72 -7.65 18.69
N LYS A 563 -6.23 -7.70 19.94
CA LYS A 563 -7.63 -7.35 20.25
C LYS A 563 -7.94 -5.90 19.91
N ILE A 564 -7.04 -4.97 20.22
CA ILE A 564 -7.14 -3.56 19.82
C ILE A 564 -7.12 -3.43 18.29
N ILE A 565 -6.19 -4.13 17.62
CA ILE A 565 -6.07 -4.10 16.16
C ILE A 565 -7.37 -4.54 15.48
N ASP A 566 -8.01 -5.58 16.00
CA ASP A 566 -9.22 -6.17 15.40
C ASP A 566 -10.51 -5.35 15.67
N THR A 567 -10.42 -4.19 16.32
CA THR A 567 -11.55 -3.26 16.51
C THR A 567 -11.82 -2.38 15.28
N PRO A 568 -13.09 -1.99 15.00
CA PRO A 568 -13.41 -1.06 13.91
C PRO A 568 -12.63 0.26 13.94
N GLU A 569 -12.44 0.82 15.12
CA GLU A 569 -11.78 2.10 15.40
C GLU A 569 -10.31 2.09 14.97
N PHE A 570 -9.62 0.96 15.17
CA PHE A 570 -8.25 0.77 14.69
C PHE A 570 -8.21 0.38 13.21
N GLN A 571 -9.12 -0.48 12.75
CA GLN A 571 -9.18 -0.90 11.34
C GLN A 571 -9.43 0.27 10.39
N ARG A 572 -10.08 1.35 10.86
CA ARG A 572 -10.29 2.57 10.06
C ARG A 572 -8.99 3.15 9.51
N LEU A 573 -7.87 2.99 10.23
CA LEU A 573 -6.56 3.54 9.84
C LEU A 573 -6.05 2.98 8.50
N ARG A 574 -6.61 1.87 8.00
CA ARG A 574 -6.32 1.33 6.65
C ARG A 574 -6.78 2.26 5.54
N ARG A 575 -7.76 3.12 5.85
CA ARG A 575 -8.45 4.03 4.93
C ARG A 575 -7.99 5.48 5.13
N ILE A 576 -6.90 5.70 5.87
CA ILE A 576 -6.27 7.01 6.07
C ILE A 576 -4.82 6.93 5.58
N LYS A 577 -4.49 7.69 4.54
CA LYS A 577 -3.15 7.72 3.96
C LYS A 577 -2.17 8.37 4.92
N GLN A 578 -1.00 7.73 5.13
CA GLN A 578 0.03 8.23 6.06
C GLN A 578 0.42 9.68 5.75
N ILE A 579 0.72 9.95 4.48
CA ILE A 579 1.21 11.25 4.01
C ILE A 579 0.15 12.04 3.21
N GLY A 580 -1.13 11.74 3.44
CA GLY A 580 -2.29 12.50 2.93
C GLY A 580 -2.23 12.79 1.43
N ALA A 581 -2.30 14.08 1.07
CA ALA A 581 -2.36 14.54 -0.32
C ALA A 581 -1.12 14.21 -1.17
N VAL A 582 0.01 13.81 -0.56
CA VAL A 582 1.23 13.43 -1.29
C VAL A 582 0.94 12.27 -2.26
N TYR A 583 -0.01 11.38 -1.93
CA TYR A 583 -0.42 10.26 -2.78
C TYR A 583 -0.86 10.66 -4.21
N PHE A 584 -1.46 11.84 -4.37
CA PHE A 584 -1.91 12.33 -5.67
C PHE A 584 -0.74 12.79 -6.57
N VAL A 585 0.39 13.14 -5.96
CA VAL A 585 1.62 13.59 -6.64
C VAL A 585 2.61 12.44 -6.81
N TYR A 586 2.76 11.60 -5.79
CA TYR A 586 3.66 10.45 -5.73
C TYR A 586 2.84 9.17 -5.66
N PRO A 587 2.57 8.50 -6.79
CA PRO A 587 1.69 7.35 -6.84
C PRO A 587 2.09 6.18 -5.94
N GLY A 588 3.39 6.03 -5.66
CA GLY A 588 3.90 4.99 -4.76
C GLY A 588 3.60 5.21 -3.27
N ALA A 589 3.18 6.41 -2.87
CA ALA A 589 2.84 6.74 -1.49
C ALA A 589 1.44 6.24 -1.08
N SER A 590 1.15 4.97 -1.34
CA SER A 590 -0.15 4.35 -1.07
C SER A 590 -0.29 3.80 0.35
N HIS A 591 0.78 3.84 1.16
CA HIS A 591 0.79 3.39 2.54
C HIS A 591 -0.16 4.17 3.44
N ASN A 592 -0.55 3.55 4.55
CA ASN A 592 -1.59 4.04 5.44
C ASN A 592 -1.14 4.08 6.91
N ARG A 593 -1.95 4.74 7.74
CA ARG A 593 -1.72 4.92 9.18
C ARG A 593 -1.72 3.60 9.95
N PHE A 594 -2.43 2.58 9.43
CA PHE A 594 -2.52 1.27 10.07
C PHE A 594 -1.16 0.55 10.10
N GLU A 595 -0.48 0.44 8.95
CA GLU A 595 0.82 -0.24 8.90
C GLU A 595 1.92 0.55 9.64
N HIS A 596 1.86 1.87 9.61
CA HIS A 596 2.74 2.73 10.40
C HIS A 596 2.57 2.49 11.90
N SER A 597 1.33 2.48 12.40
CA SER A 597 1.01 2.20 13.80
C SER A 597 1.52 0.84 14.28
N LEU A 598 1.47 -0.20 13.43
CA LEU A 598 2.07 -1.50 13.74
C LEU A 598 3.60 -1.42 13.88
N GLY A 599 4.25 -0.67 12.99
CA GLY A 599 5.69 -0.43 13.03
C GLY A 599 6.12 0.35 14.27
N VAL A 600 5.39 1.40 14.64
CA VAL A 600 5.65 2.19 15.86
C VAL A 600 5.47 1.35 17.12
N CYS A 601 4.38 0.59 17.23
CA CYS A 601 4.18 -0.38 18.32
C CYS A 601 5.37 -1.35 18.45
N TYR A 602 5.82 -1.91 17.33
CA TYR A 602 6.97 -2.81 17.31
C TYR A 602 8.26 -2.12 17.79
N LEU A 603 8.60 -0.97 17.23
CA LEU A 603 9.82 -0.23 17.58
C LEU A 603 9.80 0.26 19.03
N ALA A 604 8.65 0.73 19.52
CA ALA A 604 8.47 1.18 20.90
C ALA A 604 8.71 0.02 21.88
N GLY A 605 8.10 -1.14 21.66
CA GLY A 605 8.33 -2.33 22.48
C GLY A 605 9.77 -2.83 22.43
N ARG A 606 10.40 -2.82 21.23
CA ARG A 606 11.81 -3.18 21.07
C ARG A 606 12.73 -2.26 21.87
N THR A 607 12.43 -0.97 21.93
CA THR A 607 13.16 0.03 22.72
C THR A 607 13.05 -0.24 24.21
N VAL A 608 11.83 -0.41 24.73
CA VAL A 608 11.59 -0.66 26.15
C VAL A 608 12.25 -1.96 26.60
N LYS A 609 12.03 -3.05 25.85
CA LYS A 609 12.65 -4.36 26.12
C LYS A 609 14.17 -4.28 26.17
N LYS A 610 14.75 -3.44 25.31
CA LYS A 610 16.20 -3.24 25.24
C LYS A 610 16.70 -2.47 26.47
N LEU A 611 16.03 -1.39 26.88
CA LEU A 611 16.33 -0.65 28.10
C LEU A 611 16.21 -1.55 29.33
N ARG A 612 15.09 -2.27 29.49
CA ARG A 612 14.85 -3.19 30.62
C ARG A 612 15.97 -4.22 30.76
N LYS A 613 16.39 -4.82 29.64
CA LYS A 613 17.47 -5.83 29.64
C LYS A 613 18.84 -5.23 29.98
N GLN A 614 19.11 -3.99 29.59
CA GLN A 614 20.43 -3.37 29.76
C GLN A 614 20.59 -2.61 31.07
N GLN A 615 19.50 -2.12 31.65
CA GLN A 615 19.48 -1.33 32.86
C GLN A 615 18.32 -1.79 33.76
N PRO A 616 18.45 -2.96 34.42
CA PRO A 616 17.42 -3.51 35.31
C PRO A 616 17.09 -2.57 36.48
N ASP A 617 18.03 -1.71 36.87
CA ASP A 617 17.93 -0.68 37.90
C ASP A 617 16.88 0.41 37.58
N LEU A 618 16.47 0.55 36.31
CA LEU A 618 15.39 1.46 35.92
C LEU A 618 14.00 0.99 36.38
N GLY A 619 13.87 -0.26 36.85
CA GLY A 619 12.61 -0.80 37.36
C GLY A 619 11.49 -0.86 36.30
N ILE A 620 11.86 -1.04 35.03
CA ILE A 620 10.91 -1.20 33.91
C ILE A 620 10.23 -2.57 34.05
N THR A 621 8.91 -2.55 34.15
CA THR A 621 8.05 -3.74 34.29
C THR A 621 7.63 -4.30 32.93
N ASP A 622 7.04 -5.49 32.90
CA ASP A 622 6.43 -6.02 31.66
C ASP A 622 5.18 -5.21 31.27
N GLU A 623 4.46 -4.68 32.26
CA GLU A 623 3.31 -3.81 32.11
C GLU A 623 3.72 -2.47 31.46
N ASP A 624 4.88 -1.90 31.83
CA ASP A 624 5.45 -0.71 31.16
C ASP A 624 5.73 -0.96 29.68
N GLU A 625 6.31 -2.12 29.34
CA GLU A 625 6.58 -2.50 27.95
C GLU A 625 5.27 -2.58 27.15
N LEU A 626 4.25 -3.24 27.71
CA LEU A 626 2.95 -3.38 27.07
C LEU A 626 2.22 -2.03 26.92
N CYS A 627 2.26 -1.16 27.94
CA CYS A 627 1.68 0.18 27.86
C CYS A 627 2.31 1.02 26.75
N VAL A 628 3.65 1.02 26.66
CA VAL A 628 4.37 1.77 25.62
C VAL A 628 4.10 1.17 24.23
N GLN A 629 3.93 -0.15 24.11
CA GLN A 629 3.49 -0.78 22.86
C GLN A 629 2.07 -0.34 22.48
N ILE A 630 1.11 -0.37 23.41
CA ILE A 630 -0.26 0.06 23.15
C ILE A 630 -0.32 1.55 22.79
N ALA A 631 0.45 2.40 23.46
CA ALA A 631 0.55 3.81 23.10
C ALA A 631 1.13 4.00 21.69
N GLY A 632 2.22 3.28 21.35
CA GLY A 632 2.78 3.29 19.99
C GLY A 632 1.81 2.77 18.94
N LEU A 633 0.98 1.78 19.28
CA LEU A 633 -0.09 1.29 18.42
C LEU A 633 -1.17 2.37 18.24
N CYS A 634 -1.59 3.04 19.30
CA CYS A 634 -2.76 3.90 19.31
C CYS A 634 -2.49 5.38 18.99
N HIS A 635 -1.22 5.81 18.83
CA HIS A 635 -0.86 7.22 18.67
C HIS A 635 -1.58 7.91 17.49
N ASP A 636 -1.85 7.17 16.43
CA ASP A 636 -2.50 7.66 15.21
C ASP A 636 -4.04 7.50 15.22
N LEU A 637 -4.63 6.99 16.30
CA LEU A 637 -6.09 6.84 16.43
C LEU A 637 -6.86 8.16 16.31
N GLY A 638 -6.21 9.32 16.39
CA GLY A 638 -6.87 10.61 16.26
C GLY A 638 -6.75 11.28 14.90
N HIS A 639 -6.10 10.68 13.91
CA HIS A 639 -5.99 11.28 12.58
C HIS A 639 -7.33 11.26 11.83
N GLY A 640 -7.68 12.38 11.23
CA GLY A 640 -8.80 12.51 10.28
C GLY A 640 -8.36 12.30 8.82
N PRO A 641 -9.27 12.53 7.85
CA PRO A 641 -9.02 12.35 6.43
C PRO A 641 -7.82 13.17 5.92
N PHE A 642 -6.95 12.55 5.13
CA PHE A 642 -5.72 13.15 4.61
C PHE A 642 -4.72 13.55 5.71
N SER A 643 -4.77 12.90 6.86
CA SER A 643 -3.82 13.04 7.97
C SER A 643 -3.71 14.48 8.49
N SER A 644 -2.54 15.12 8.39
CA SER A 644 -2.32 16.47 8.92
C SER A 644 -3.15 17.53 8.22
N LEU A 645 -3.60 17.29 6.97
CA LEU A 645 -4.45 18.23 6.23
C LEU A 645 -5.78 18.49 6.94
N PHE A 646 -6.36 17.48 7.62
CA PHE A 646 -7.61 17.64 8.35
C PHE A 646 -7.45 18.61 9.52
N GLU A 647 -6.46 18.35 10.38
CA GLU A 647 -6.20 19.15 11.58
C GLU A 647 -5.67 20.54 11.24
N GLU A 648 -4.60 20.61 10.45
CA GLU A 648 -3.86 21.86 10.22
C GLU A 648 -4.63 22.83 9.34
N ARG A 649 -5.50 22.33 8.44
CA ARG A 649 -6.20 23.15 7.45
C ARG A 649 -7.72 23.10 7.60
N PHE A 650 -8.34 21.94 7.40
CA PHE A 650 -9.81 21.87 7.39
C PHE A 650 -10.44 22.33 8.71
N VAL A 651 -9.98 21.81 9.85
CA VAL A 651 -10.51 22.20 11.18
C VAL A 651 -10.26 23.67 11.48
N GLN A 652 -9.05 24.17 11.22
CA GLN A 652 -8.69 25.57 11.48
C GLN A 652 -9.46 26.57 10.59
N GLU A 653 -9.76 26.19 9.34
CA GLU A 653 -10.56 27.01 8.42
C GLU A 653 -12.06 26.99 8.75
N MET A 654 -12.57 25.90 9.33
CA MET A 654 -13.95 25.81 9.81
C MET A 654 -14.15 26.56 11.14
N GLN A 655 -13.17 26.49 12.04
CA GLN A 655 -13.18 27.21 13.31
C GLN A 655 -11.77 27.68 13.69
N SER A 656 -11.53 28.98 13.57
CA SER A 656 -10.26 29.59 13.99
C SER A 656 -9.99 29.37 15.48
N ASN A 657 -8.74 29.07 15.84
CA ASN A 657 -8.32 28.81 17.23
C ASN A 657 -9.01 27.60 17.88
N CYS A 658 -9.44 26.62 17.09
CA CYS A 658 -9.90 25.34 17.63
C CYS A 658 -8.70 24.61 18.26
N ASN A 659 -8.77 24.30 19.56
CA ASN A 659 -7.74 23.55 20.29
C ASN A 659 -7.79 22.03 20.03
N TRP A 660 -8.55 21.60 19.03
CA TRP A 660 -8.63 20.20 18.65
C TRP A 660 -7.35 19.77 17.93
N THR A 661 -6.79 18.63 18.34
CA THR A 661 -5.62 18.03 17.70
C THR A 661 -5.84 16.52 17.57
N HIS A 662 -5.12 15.88 16.63
CA HIS A 662 -5.15 14.42 16.52
C HIS A 662 -4.71 13.76 17.84
N LYS A 663 -3.84 14.37 18.64
CA LYS A 663 -3.45 13.80 19.95
C LYS A 663 -4.59 13.78 20.96
N VAL A 664 -5.42 14.83 20.98
CA VAL A 664 -6.64 14.86 21.81
C VAL A 664 -7.64 13.83 21.32
N ALA A 665 -7.86 13.76 20.01
CA ALA A 665 -8.75 12.78 19.40
C ALA A 665 -8.27 11.33 19.60
N ALA A 666 -6.96 11.08 19.65
CA ALA A 666 -6.40 9.75 19.91
C ALA A 666 -6.76 9.25 21.31
N ILE A 667 -6.71 10.12 22.33
CA ILE A 667 -7.14 9.78 23.70
C ILE A 667 -8.64 9.48 23.75
N GLN A 668 -9.46 10.31 23.08
CA GLN A 668 -10.90 10.13 23.02
C GLN A 668 -11.27 8.82 22.32
N MET A 669 -10.66 8.56 21.15
CA MET A 669 -10.85 7.34 20.37
C MET A 669 -10.35 6.11 21.12
N PHE A 670 -9.21 6.17 21.80
CA PHE A 670 -8.71 5.06 22.63
C PHE A 670 -9.68 4.71 23.76
N SER A 671 -10.20 5.73 24.45
CA SER A 671 -11.18 5.52 25.52
C SER A 671 -12.50 4.96 24.99
N HIS A 672 -12.95 5.45 23.83
CA HIS A 672 -14.14 4.97 23.14
C HIS A 672 -13.99 3.52 22.69
N LEU A 673 -12.87 3.19 22.04
CA LEU A 673 -12.51 1.84 21.59
C LEU A 673 -12.57 0.83 22.74
N ILE A 674 -12.01 1.17 23.91
CA ILE A 674 -12.01 0.26 25.07
C ILE A 674 -13.45 -0.03 25.50
N LYS A 675 -14.27 1.02 25.62
CA LYS A 675 -15.63 0.94 26.12
C LYS A 675 -16.59 0.23 25.17
N GLU A 676 -16.61 0.63 23.89
CA GLU A 676 -17.53 0.08 22.89
C GLU A 676 -17.25 -1.41 22.61
N ASN A 677 -15.97 -1.79 22.61
CA ASN A 677 -15.56 -3.17 22.36
C ASN A 677 -15.42 -4.01 23.65
N LYS A 678 -15.75 -3.45 24.82
CA LYS A 678 -15.72 -4.13 26.13
C LYS A 678 -14.36 -4.75 26.45
N LEU A 679 -13.29 -4.00 26.23
CA LEU A 679 -11.92 -4.49 26.39
C LEU A 679 -11.40 -4.36 27.83
N GLU A 680 -12.10 -3.71 28.75
CA GLU A 680 -11.67 -3.53 30.14
C GLU A 680 -11.29 -4.86 30.84
N PRO A 681 -12.08 -5.95 30.74
CA PRO A 681 -11.72 -7.24 31.33
C PRO A 681 -10.43 -7.83 30.73
N GLU A 682 -10.13 -7.51 29.47
CA GLU A 682 -8.94 -7.98 28.78
C GLU A 682 -7.69 -7.26 29.30
N PHE A 683 -7.77 -5.94 29.53
CA PHE A 683 -6.68 -5.19 30.15
C PHE A 683 -6.34 -5.75 31.54
N VAL A 684 -7.36 -6.02 32.36
CA VAL A 684 -7.20 -6.64 33.70
C VAL A 684 -6.62 -8.04 33.60
N THR A 685 -7.05 -8.85 32.62
CA THR A 685 -6.51 -10.20 32.39
C THR A 685 -4.99 -10.19 32.14
N TYR A 686 -4.49 -9.11 31.53
CA TYR A 686 -3.06 -8.90 31.29
C TYR A 686 -2.38 -8.02 32.35
N GLY A 687 -2.99 -7.86 33.53
CA GLY A 687 -2.38 -7.17 34.66
C GLY A 687 -2.33 -5.64 34.57
N LEU A 688 -3.02 -5.03 33.60
CA LEU A 688 -3.07 -3.57 33.47
C LEU A 688 -4.13 -2.97 34.40
N THR A 689 -3.74 -1.91 35.11
CA THR A 689 -4.53 -1.14 36.07
C THR A 689 -5.04 0.18 35.46
N ASP A 690 -5.86 0.93 36.20
CA ASP A 690 -6.31 2.26 35.77
C ASP A 690 -5.13 3.25 35.61
N ASP A 691 -4.09 3.13 36.43
CA ASP A 691 -2.86 3.94 36.31
C ASP A 691 -2.10 3.62 35.02
N ASP A 692 -2.17 2.37 34.54
CA ASP A 692 -1.59 1.95 33.26
C ASP A 692 -2.37 2.51 32.07
N ILE A 693 -3.71 2.51 32.16
CA ILE A 693 -4.57 3.14 31.16
C ILE A 693 -4.30 4.65 31.10
N GLU A 694 -4.15 5.31 32.26
CA GLU A 694 -3.79 6.72 32.32
C GLU A 694 -2.39 6.97 31.73
N PHE A 695 -1.42 6.12 32.06
CA PHE A 695 -0.07 6.20 31.48
C PHE A 695 -0.12 6.11 29.94
N ILE A 696 -0.91 5.19 29.37
CA ILE A 696 -1.10 5.10 27.91
C ILE A 696 -1.65 6.41 27.36
N LYS A 697 -2.71 6.98 27.97
CA LYS A 697 -3.29 8.26 27.52
C LYS A 697 -2.28 9.41 27.58
N GLU A 698 -1.46 9.46 28.63
CA GLU A 698 -0.41 10.46 28.76
C GLU A 698 0.69 10.31 27.70
N LEU A 699 1.02 9.08 27.29
CA LEU A 699 1.92 8.81 26.16
C LEU A 699 1.33 9.22 24.80
N LEU A 700 0.01 9.14 24.61
CA LEU A 700 -0.66 9.60 23.38
C LEU A 700 -0.63 11.13 23.22
N ASN A 701 -0.53 11.87 24.33
CA ASN A 701 -0.46 13.32 24.34
C ASN A 701 0.60 13.84 25.32
N VAL A 702 1.86 13.53 25.03
CA VAL A 702 3.00 14.05 25.79
C VAL A 702 3.03 15.58 25.63
N LYS A 703 2.93 16.30 26.75
CA LYS A 703 3.04 17.76 26.79
C LYS A 703 4.51 18.16 26.89
N SER A 704 4.89 19.25 26.22
CA SER A 704 6.24 19.82 26.30
C SER A 704 6.63 20.11 27.75
N ASP A 705 7.87 19.75 28.10
CA ASP A 705 8.41 19.79 29.44
C ASP A 705 9.47 20.88 29.50
N ASN A 706 9.15 22.02 30.10
CA ASN A 706 10.16 23.03 30.41
C ASN A 706 11.08 22.44 31.49
N GLN A 707 12.40 22.69 31.39
CA GLN A 707 13.39 22.10 32.30
C GLN A 707 13.09 22.40 33.79
N ASP A 708 12.32 23.45 34.07
CA ASP A 708 11.94 23.89 35.43
C ASP A 708 10.52 23.46 35.88
N ALA A 709 9.76 22.74 35.04
CA ALA A 709 8.39 22.34 35.40
C ALA A 709 8.36 21.16 36.38
N GLU A 710 7.37 21.15 37.28
CA GLU A 710 7.03 20.03 38.15
C GLU A 710 6.51 18.83 37.33
N TRP A 711 6.69 17.61 37.86
CA TRP A 711 6.20 16.39 37.22
C TRP A 711 4.66 16.39 37.18
N LYS A 712 4.12 16.40 35.96
CA LYS A 712 2.68 16.63 35.69
C LYS A 712 1.88 15.36 35.39
N TYR A 713 2.54 14.21 35.33
CA TYR A 713 1.93 12.95 34.93
C TYR A 713 1.61 12.09 36.15
N LYS A 714 0.50 11.37 36.09
CA LYS A 714 0.00 10.49 37.15
C LYS A 714 0.35 9.03 36.88
N GLY A 715 0.32 8.60 35.63
CA GLY A 715 0.43 7.19 35.27
C GLY A 715 1.78 6.58 35.68
N ARG A 716 2.86 7.39 35.67
CA ARG A 716 4.18 7.00 36.18
C ARG A 716 4.83 8.15 36.94
N THR A 717 5.72 7.81 37.87
CA THR A 717 6.52 8.78 38.61
C THR A 717 7.69 9.32 37.78
N ASP A 718 8.29 10.42 38.24
CA ASP A 718 9.42 11.08 37.58
C ASP A 718 10.63 10.16 37.32
N SER A 719 10.82 9.11 38.13
CA SER A 719 11.90 8.14 37.93
C SER A 719 11.81 7.39 36.60
N LYS A 720 10.60 7.31 36.01
CA LYS A 720 10.34 6.66 34.71
C LYS A 720 10.07 7.65 33.56
N ARG A 721 10.42 8.93 33.74
CA ARG A 721 10.20 10.00 32.73
C ARG A 721 10.68 9.63 31.31
N PHE A 722 11.80 8.92 31.20
CA PHE A 722 12.37 8.52 29.91
C PHE A 722 11.42 7.65 29.05
N LEU A 723 10.41 6.98 29.64
CA LEU A 723 9.43 6.21 28.86
C LEU A 723 8.55 7.11 27.99
N TYR A 724 8.31 8.36 28.40
CA TYR A 724 7.54 9.36 27.65
C TYR A 724 8.27 9.90 26.42
N GLU A 725 9.54 9.54 26.24
CA GLU A 725 10.36 9.92 25.09
C GLU A 725 10.37 8.83 24.00
N ILE A 726 9.70 7.68 24.21
CA ILE A 726 9.85 6.50 23.32
C ILE A 726 8.90 6.53 22.12
N VAL A 727 7.63 6.88 22.32
CA VAL A 727 6.62 6.90 21.25
C VAL A 727 6.67 8.21 20.50
N THR A 728 6.55 9.33 21.22
CA THR A 728 6.62 10.69 20.67
C THR A 728 7.47 11.57 21.58
N ASN A 729 8.67 11.92 21.13
CA ASN A 729 9.64 12.70 21.86
C ASN A 729 9.48 14.18 21.55
N VAL A 730 8.71 14.88 22.38
CA VAL A 730 8.50 16.34 22.22
C VAL A 730 9.74 17.19 22.51
N ARG A 731 10.81 16.61 23.07
CA ARG A 731 12.07 17.32 23.32
C ARG A 731 12.91 17.44 22.05
N ASN A 732 13.13 16.32 21.37
CA ASN A 732 14.05 16.26 20.24
C ASN A 732 13.55 15.53 18.99
N GLY A 733 12.34 14.95 19.03
CA GLY A 733 11.75 14.24 17.89
C GLY A 733 12.50 12.97 17.48
N ILE A 734 13.33 12.39 18.36
CA ILE A 734 13.97 11.09 18.13
C ILE A 734 13.19 10.04 18.92
N ASP A 735 12.30 9.34 18.23
CA ASP A 735 11.33 8.39 18.80
C ASP A 735 10.93 7.30 17.79
N ALA A 736 10.13 6.34 18.25
CA ALA A 736 9.65 5.22 17.45
C ALA A 736 8.76 5.66 16.27
N ASP A 737 7.93 6.68 16.46
CA ASP A 737 7.11 7.30 15.40
C ASP A 737 8.00 7.80 14.25
N THR A 738 8.98 8.64 14.58
CA THR A 738 9.95 9.20 13.64
C THR A 738 10.77 8.13 12.94
N TRP A 739 11.19 7.08 13.65
CA TRP A 739 11.96 6.00 13.04
C TRP A 739 11.16 5.19 12.03
N ASP A 740 9.88 4.87 12.32
CA ASP A 740 9.02 4.17 11.36
C ASP A 740 8.68 5.08 10.19
N SER A 741 8.16 6.29 10.45
CA SER A 741 7.73 7.22 9.41
C SER A 741 8.86 7.55 8.44
N CYS A 742 10.07 7.85 8.92
CA CYS A 742 11.22 8.08 8.03
C CYS A 742 11.54 6.86 7.16
N ALA A 743 11.57 5.67 7.75
CA ALA A 743 11.92 4.45 7.01
C ALA A 743 10.85 4.08 5.98
N ARG A 744 9.58 4.16 6.36
CA ARG A 744 8.42 3.83 5.53
C ARG A 744 8.18 4.84 4.44
N ASP A 745 8.21 6.14 4.75
CA ASP A 745 7.99 7.19 3.76
C ASP A 745 9.12 7.21 2.74
N CYS A 746 10.37 7.00 3.16
CA CYS A 746 11.47 6.83 2.22
C CYS A 746 11.24 5.65 1.28
N LEU A 747 10.85 4.48 1.82
CA LEU A 747 10.59 3.30 1.01
C LEU A 747 9.53 3.57 -0.07
N MET A 748 8.39 4.13 0.33
CA MET A 748 7.24 4.34 -0.54
C MET A 748 7.44 5.48 -1.54
N LEU A 749 8.29 6.45 -1.21
CA LEU A 749 8.75 7.50 -2.12
C LEU A 749 9.98 7.07 -2.95
N GLY A 750 10.44 5.81 -2.89
CA GLY A 750 11.62 5.37 -3.65
C GLY A 750 12.92 6.12 -3.26
N MET A 751 12.98 6.65 -2.04
CA MET A 751 14.12 7.35 -1.47
C MET A 751 14.96 6.39 -0.63
N ILE A 752 16.29 6.56 -0.69
CA ILE A 752 17.21 5.76 0.12
C ILE A 752 17.31 6.41 1.51
N SER A 753 16.87 5.69 2.55
CA SER A 753 17.19 6.01 3.94
C SER A 753 18.50 5.33 4.32
N ARG A 754 19.48 6.11 4.78
CA ARG A 754 20.76 5.60 5.33
C ARG A 754 20.75 5.50 6.86
N PHE A 755 19.68 5.95 7.50
CA PHE A 755 19.54 5.93 8.95
C PHE A 755 19.27 4.51 9.47
N ASP A 756 20.08 4.05 10.42
CA ASP A 756 19.93 2.74 11.07
C ASP A 756 19.35 2.88 12.48
N HIS A 757 18.02 2.89 12.57
CA HIS A 757 17.31 2.91 13.86
C HIS A 757 17.63 1.68 14.73
N LYS A 758 17.95 0.51 14.14
CA LYS A 758 18.26 -0.72 14.90
C LYS A 758 19.55 -0.56 15.68
N ARG A 759 20.52 0.15 15.11
CA ARG A 759 21.76 0.49 15.78
C ARG A 759 21.56 1.50 16.90
N CYS A 760 20.70 2.50 16.70
CA CYS A 760 20.31 3.44 17.75
C CYS A 760 19.66 2.71 18.94
N ILE A 761 18.65 1.87 18.69
CA ILE A 761 18.01 1.03 19.72
C ILE A 761 19.05 0.14 20.42
N LYS A 762 20.01 -0.44 19.69
CA LYS A 762 21.02 -1.35 20.26
C LYS A 762 21.87 -0.69 21.36
N TYR A 763 22.10 0.62 21.26
CA TYR A 763 22.96 1.39 22.16
C TYR A 763 22.20 2.47 22.95
N ILE A 764 20.87 2.42 22.96
CA ILE A 764 20.07 3.38 23.73
C ILE A 764 20.25 3.12 25.23
N ARG A 765 20.32 4.19 26.03
CA ARG A 765 20.34 4.14 27.51
C ARG A 765 19.43 5.23 28.08
N ALA A 766 18.92 5.02 29.28
CA ALA A 766 18.33 6.09 30.08
C ALA A 766 19.35 6.54 31.13
N ILE A 767 19.79 7.81 31.07
CA ILE A 767 20.83 8.36 31.94
C ILE A 767 20.32 9.66 32.56
N LYS A 768 20.71 9.94 33.80
CA LYS A 768 20.39 11.20 34.47
C LYS A 768 21.21 12.34 33.87
N VAL A 769 20.53 13.37 33.40
CA VAL A 769 21.13 14.65 33.01
C VAL A 769 20.39 15.75 33.74
N ASN A 770 21.13 16.63 34.41
CA ASN A 770 20.55 17.61 35.35
C ASN A 770 19.59 16.94 36.35
N ASN A 771 20.01 15.81 36.93
CA ASN A 771 19.26 14.97 37.88
C ASN A 771 17.97 14.31 37.36
N ARG A 772 17.64 14.40 36.07
CA ARG A 772 16.43 13.79 35.48
C ARG A 772 16.81 12.72 34.45
N TYR A 773 16.12 11.57 34.48
CA TYR A 773 16.35 10.53 33.48
C TYR A 773 15.84 10.97 32.11
N GLN A 774 16.65 10.72 31.09
CA GLN A 774 16.29 10.93 29.69
C GLN A 774 16.93 9.88 28.78
N ILE A 775 16.35 9.72 27.60
CA ILE A 775 16.92 8.87 26.56
C ILE A 775 18.23 9.49 26.05
N CYS A 776 19.30 8.71 26.12
CA CYS A 776 20.64 9.09 25.71
C CYS A 776 21.13 8.14 24.62
N PHE A 777 21.82 8.71 23.64
CA PHE A 777 22.43 7.96 22.55
C PHE A 777 23.94 7.87 22.74
N ARG A 778 24.56 6.84 22.16
CA ARG A 778 26.01 6.74 22.20
C ARG A 778 26.63 7.75 21.25
N ASP A 779 27.70 8.42 21.68
CA ASP A 779 28.48 9.40 20.91
C ASP A 779 28.78 8.99 19.45
N LYS A 780 29.08 7.71 19.21
CA LYS A 780 29.38 7.17 17.87
C LYS A 780 28.18 7.14 16.91
N GLU A 781 26.95 7.27 17.42
CA GLU A 781 25.71 7.29 16.63
C GLU A 781 25.38 8.71 16.13
N LYS A 782 26.18 9.72 16.51
CA LYS A 782 25.95 11.12 16.13
C LYS A 782 25.77 11.32 14.63
N ARG A 783 26.62 10.69 13.80
CA ARG A 783 26.51 10.76 12.33
C ARG A 783 25.24 10.09 11.81
N ASP A 784 24.80 9.02 12.45
CA ASP A 784 23.58 8.31 12.06
C ASP A 784 22.35 9.19 12.42
N LEU A 785 22.37 9.90 13.55
CA LEU A 785 21.33 10.89 13.91
C LEU A 785 21.35 12.14 13.01
N ASP A 786 22.52 12.63 12.57
CA ASP A 786 22.61 13.68 11.54
C ASP A 786 21.86 13.25 10.26
N GLU A 787 22.01 11.99 9.85
CA GLU A 787 21.31 11.44 8.68
C GLU A 787 19.79 11.38 8.89
N LEU A 788 19.30 11.07 10.10
CA LEU A 788 17.87 11.10 10.42
C LEU A 788 17.29 12.51 10.19
N PHE A 789 17.91 13.54 10.77
CA PHE A 789 17.44 14.92 10.60
C PHE A 789 17.53 15.38 9.14
N PHE A 790 18.58 14.98 8.42
CA PHE A 790 18.70 15.27 6.99
C PHE A 790 17.58 14.62 6.18
N ILE A 791 17.23 13.36 6.47
CA ILE A 791 16.11 12.67 5.83
C ILE A 791 14.80 13.38 6.12
N GLN A 792 14.52 13.77 7.37
CA GLN A 792 13.31 14.52 7.72
C GLN A 792 13.21 15.84 6.94
N ALA A 793 14.29 16.62 6.91
CA ALA A 793 14.34 17.87 6.15
C ALA A 793 14.09 17.63 4.65
N LYS A 794 14.68 16.56 4.10
CA LYS A 794 14.51 16.17 2.70
C LYS A 794 13.09 15.70 2.39
N LEU A 795 12.46 14.91 3.25
CA LEU A 795 11.06 14.47 3.09
C LEU A 795 10.12 15.67 3.13
N LYS A 796 10.37 16.61 4.06
CA LYS A 796 9.60 17.85 4.18
C LYS A 796 9.70 18.70 2.90
N ASP A 797 10.90 18.94 2.39
CA ASP A 797 11.13 19.73 1.17
C ASP A 797 10.61 19.03 -0.10
N MET A 798 10.99 17.76 -0.30
CA MET A 798 10.72 17.05 -1.55
C MET A 798 9.29 16.53 -1.68
N ALA A 799 8.60 16.22 -0.57
CA ALA A 799 7.30 15.55 -0.62
C ALA A 799 6.21 16.33 0.14
N TYR A 800 6.36 16.51 1.46
CA TYR A 800 5.28 17.03 2.31
C TYR A 800 4.91 18.47 1.98
N GLN A 801 5.92 19.34 1.80
CA GLN A 801 5.75 20.75 1.45
C GLN A 801 5.98 21.02 -0.04
N HIS A 802 6.03 19.98 -0.87
CA HIS A 802 6.15 20.15 -2.30
C HIS A 802 4.94 20.95 -2.83
N LYS A 803 5.20 21.96 -3.66
CA LYS A 803 4.18 22.90 -4.15
C LYS A 803 2.94 22.23 -4.75
N THR A 804 3.13 21.13 -5.49
CA THR A 804 2.01 20.39 -6.09
C THR A 804 1.19 19.64 -5.04
N THR A 805 1.85 19.08 -4.02
CA THR A 805 1.19 18.42 -2.88
C THR A 805 0.33 19.43 -2.14
N PHE A 806 0.90 20.60 -1.86
CA PHE A 806 0.19 21.68 -1.19
C PHE A 806 -1.07 22.07 -1.96
N ILE A 807 -0.96 22.44 -3.24
CA ILE A 807 -2.13 22.86 -4.03
C ILE A 807 -3.20 21.77 -4.10
N ALA A 808 -2.80 20.50 -4.26
CA ALA A 808 -3.75 19.39 -4.25
C ALA A 808 -4.48 19.31 -2.89
N GLY A 809 -3.75 19.44 -1.78
CA GLY A 809 -4.34 19.50 -0.44
C GLY A 809 -5.32 20.66 -0.26
N GLU A 810 -4.97 21.86 -0.73
CA GLU A 810 -5.86 23.03 -0.66
C GLU A 810 -7.17 22.83 -1.41
N MET A 811 -7.10 22.28 -2.62
CA MET A 811 -8.28 21.97 -3.42
C MET A 811 -9.15 20.91 -2.76
N ILE A 812 -8.54 19.92 -2.08
CA ILE A 812 -9.27 18.92 -1.28
C ILE A 812 -9.97 19.59 -0.10
N VAL A 813 -9.28 20.43 0.67
CA VAL A 813 -9.88 21.16 1.81
C VAL A 813 -11.02 22.04 1.33
N GLU A 814 -10.86 22.76 0.22
CA GLU A 814 -11.94 23.57 -0.37
C GLU A 814 -13.15 22.73 -0.75
N ALA A 815 -12.95 21.54 -1.34
CA ALA A 815 -14.02 20.61 -1.65
C ALA A 815 -14.72 20.10 -0.38
N LEU A 816 -13.97 19.71 0.66
CA LEU A 816 -14.52 19.23 1.93
C LEU A 816 -15.36 20.31 2.63
N ARG A 817 -14.91 21.57 2.64
CA ARG A 817 -15.67 22.68 3.23
C ARG A 817 -17.00 22.89 2.52
N LYS A 818 -17.01 22.83 1.18
CA LYS A 818 -18.22 22.98 0.37
C LYS A 818 -19.28 21.91 0.66
N VAL A 819 -18.86 20.69 1.00
CA VAL A 819 -19.77 19.57 1.28
C VAL A 819 -19.94 19.26 2.76
N ASN A 820 -19.43 20.11 3.67
CA ASN A 820 -19.47 19.89 5.11
C ASN A 820 -20.85 19.46 5.62
N ALA A 821 -21.89 20.21 5.22
CA ALA A 821 -23.27 19.98 5.62
C ALA A 821 -24.04 18.98 4.72
N LEU A 822 -23.39 18.44 3.68
CA LEU A 822 -24.00 17.52 2.71
C LEU A 822 -23.67 16.06 2.99
N ILE A 823 -22.50 15.81 3.59
CA ILE A 823 -22.08 14.48 4.01
C ILE A 823 -22.29 14.35 5.51
N MET A 824 -23.07 13.34 5.89
CA MET A 824 -23.44 13.10 7.28
C MET A 824 -22.94 11.75 7.75
N PHE A 825 -22.50 11.72 9.00
CA PHE A 825 -22.03 10.53 9.71
C PHE A 825 -22.96 10.27 10.91
N LYS A 826 -23.23 9.01 11.21
CA LYS A 826 -24.02 8.64 12.39
C LYS A 826 -23.17 8.72 13.65
N GLY A 827 -23.56 9.57 14.59
CA GLY A 827 -22.94 9.68 15.90
C GLY A 827 -23.36 8.58 16.87
N THR A 828 -22.80 8.60 18.08
CA THR A 828 -23.06 7.61 19.12
C THR A 828 -24.52 7.57 19.59
N ASP A 829 -25.20 8.71 19.57
CA ASP A 829 -26.62 8.85 19.88
C ASP A 829 -27.55 8.56 18.68
N GLY A 830 -26.99 8.17 17.54
CA GLY A 830 -27.72 7.98 16.28
C GLY A 830 -28.05 9.28 15.53
N THR A 831 -27.70 10.43 16.09
CA THR A 831 -27.86 11.73 15.41
C THR A 831 -26.88 11.85 14.26
N ASP A 832 -27.24 12.65 13.26
CA ASP A 832 -26.36 12.91 12.13
C ASP A 832 -25.39 14.05 12.47
N LYS A 833 -24.11 13.81 12.22
CA LYS A 833 -23.01 14.77 12.37
C LYS A 833 -22.48 15.16 11.01
N THR A 834 -22.25 16.44 10.77
CA THR A 834 -21.54 16.93 9.58
C THR A 834 -20.07 16.47 9.56
N LEU A 835 -19.35 16.70 8.45
CA LEU A 835 -17.91 16.42 8.36
C LEU A 835 -17.10 17.06 9.50
N PHE A 836 -17.40 18.32 9.85
CA PHE A 836 -16.71 19.05 10.90
C PHE A 836 -17.13 18.60 12.30
N GLU A 837 -18.42 18.35 12.54
CA GLU A 837 -18.93 17.90 13.85
C GLU A 837 -18.52 16.47 14.18
N ALA A 838 -18.26 15.64 13.17
CA ALA A 838 -17.81 14.26 13.35
C ALA A 838 -16.53 14.17 14.20
N LYS A 839 -15.68 15.21 14.26
CA LYS A 839 -14.48 15.22 15.11
C LYS A 839 -14.79 15.19 16.62
N ASP A 840 -16.02 15.55 17.00
CA ASP A 840 -16.46 15.64 18.40
C ASP A 840 -17.28 14.40 18.84
N ASP A 841 -17.51 13.44 17.94
CA ASP A 841 -18.22 12.18 18.21
C ASP A 841 -17.42 10.99 17.66
N MET A 842 -16.95 10.09 18.52
CA MET A 842 -16.00 9.04 18.10
C MET A 842 -16.62 7.97 17.19
N ASN A 843 -17.93 7.74 17.23
CA ASN A 843 -18.58 6.85 16.26
C ASN A 843 -18.62 7.48 14.87
N ALA A 844 -19.00 8.76 14.80
CA ALA A 844 -18.95 9.51 13.55
C ALA A 844 -17.49 9.63 13.02
N PHE A 845 -16.54 9.93 13.91
CA PHE A 845 -15.12 10.04 13.59
C PHE A 845 -14.52 8.72 13.09
N CYS A 846 -15.01 7.57 13.60
CA CYS A 846 -14.58 6.25 13.14
C CYS A 846 -14.93 6.00 11.66
N ALA A 847 -16.07 6.53 11.20
CA ALA A 847 -16.49 6.46 9.81
C ALA A 847 -15.83 7.53 8.91
N LEU A 848 -15.24 8.58 9.49
CA LEU A 848 -14.61 9.68 8.78
C LEU A 848 -13.18 9.34 8.32
N THR A 849 -13.03 8.96 7.05
CA THR A 849 -11.75 8.54 6.43
C THR A 849 -11.51 9.22 5.07
N ASP A 850 -10.41 8.92 4.39
CA ASP A 850 -10.07 9.51 3.07
C ASP A 850 -11.11 9.17 1.98
N ASP A 851 -11.94 8.15 2.24
CA ASP A 851 -13.05 7.67 1.40
C ASP A 851 -14.13 8.74 1.17
N VAL A 852 -14.13 9.83 1.93
CA VAL A 852 -14.96 11.00 1.64
C VAL A 852 -14.75 11.52 0.20
N ILE A 853 -13.54 11.40 -0.36
CA ILE A 853 -13.28 11.78 -1.75
C ILE A 853 -14.04 10.89 -2.73
N THR A 854 -14.01 9.56 -2.54
CA THR A 854 -14.68 8.62 -3.44
C THR A 854 -16.20 8.75 -3.34
N GLN A 855 -16.74 9.06 -2.16
CA GLN A 855 -18.16 9.40 -1.99
C GLN A 855 -18.57 10.61 -2.84
N ILE A 856 -17.79 11.70 -2.79
CA ILE A 856 -18.07 12.93 -3.57
C ILE A 856 -17.95 12.66 -5.08
N LEU A 857 -16.95 11.88 -5.50
CA LEU A 857 -16.68 11.60 -6.91
C LEU A 857 -17.71 10.65 -7.55
N ASN A 858 -18.07 9.58 -6.85
CA ASN A 858 -18.73 8.42 -7.48
C ASN A 858 -20.21 8.26 -7.12
N LEU A 859 -20.68 8.78 -5.98
CA LEU A 859 -22.08 8.63 -5.58
C LEU A 859 -22.96 9.72 -6.22
N PRO A 860 -24.15 9.41 -6.74
CA PRO A 860 -25.05 10.43 -7.25
C PRO A 860 -25.49 11.39 -6.13
N TYR A 861 -25.74 12.66 -6.49
CA TYR A 861 -26.45 13.56 -5.58
C TYR A 861 -27.92 13.11 -5.48
N PRO A 862 -28.54 13.07 -4.30
CA PRO A 862 -29.94 12.67 -4.17
C PRO A 862 -30.85 13.49 -5.07
N LYS A 863 -31.80 12.86 -5.79
CA LYS A 863 -32.72 13.58 -6.68
C LYS A 863 -33.72 14.39 -5.87
N ARG A 864 -34.21 15.50 -6.45
CA ARG A 864 -35.25 16.34 -5.83
C ARG A 864 -36.51 15.56 -5.44
N GLU A 865 -36.92 14.58 -6.24
CA GLU A 865 -38.07 13.69 -5.97
C GLU A 865 -37.82 12.74 -4.78
N GLU A 866 -36.59 12.26 -4.60
CA GLU A 866 -36.17 11.45 -3.44
C GLU A 866 -36.11 12.31 -2.16
N LEU A 867 -35.66 13.55 -2.30
CA LEU A 867 -35.71 14.56 -1.23
C LEU A 867 -37.15 14.96 -0.86
N GLU A 868 -38.05 14.98 -1.84
CA GLU A 868 -39.49 15.21 -1.64
C GLU A 868 -40.19 13.98 -1.03
N HIS A 869 -39.73 12.76 -1.33
CA HIS A 869 -40.18 11.55 -0.64
C HIS A 869 -39.69 11.51 0.82
N LEU A 870 -38.46 11.96 1.10
CA LEU A 870 -37.96 12.17 2.46
C LEU A 870 -38.77 13.22 3.25
N ARG A 871 -39.40 14.20 2.58
CA ARG A 871 -40.38 15.12 3.24
C ARG A 871 -41.67 14.41 3.66
N SER A 872 -41.98 13.25 3.09
CA SER A 872 -43.23 12.51 3.31
C SER A 872 -43.14 11.40 4.37
N THR A 873 -41.95 11.12 4.90
CA THR A 873 -41.75 10.16 6.00
C THR A 873 -42.09 10.78 7.37
N GLN A 874 -42.35 9.97 8.39
CA GLN A 874 -42.99 10.42 9.64
C GLN A 874 -42.17 11.40 10.52
N GLU A 875 -40.87 11.61 10.26
CA GLU A 875 -40.02 12.58 11.00
C GLU A 875 -38.90 13.19 10.13
N PRO A 876 -39.17 14.15 9.23
CA PRO A 876 -38.12 14.82 8.46
C PRO A 876 -37.61 16.07 9.19
N ASP A 877 -36.28 16.25 9.31
CA ASP A 877 -35.66 17.53 9.71
C ASP A 877 -35.80 18.55 8.56
N PRO A 878 -36.65 19.60 8.70
CA PRO A 878 -36.91 20.56 7.62
C PRO A 878 -35.66 21.34 7.20
N SER A 879 -34.74 21.59 8.14
CA SER A 879 -33.51 22.35 7.91
C SER A 879 -32.56 21.56 6.99
N ARG A 880 -32.47 20.24 7.22
CA ARG A 880 -31.66 19.34 6.40
C ARG A 880 -32.16 19.21 4.97
N ILE A 881 -33.48 19.11 4.81
CA ILE A 881 -34.08 19.03 3.49
C ILE A 881 -33.80 20.32 2.70
N GLN A 882 -33.81 21.48 3.35
CA GLN A 882 -33.45 22.73 2.70
C GLN A 882 -31.98 22.75 2.25
N ILE A 883 -31.05 22.31 3.11
CA ILE A 883 -29.62 22.18 2.79
C ILE A 883 -29.40 21.26 1.57
N LEU A 884 -30.12 20.13 1.50
CA LEU A 884 -30.04 19.19 0.38
C LEU A 884 -30.74 19.67 -0.89
N VAL A 885 -31.72 20.58 -0.80
CA VAL A 885 -32.34 21.17 -1.99
C VAL A 885 -31.42 22.25 -2.60
N GLU A 886 -30.73 23.01 -1.76
CA GLU A 886 -29.85 24.10 -2.19
C GLU A 886 -28.41 23.61 -2.50
N GLY A 887 -28.05 22.41 -2.07
CA GLY A 887 -26.68 21.87 -2.08
C GLY A 887 -26.21 21.20 -3.38
N GLU A 888 -27.06 21.06 -4.40
CA GLU A 888 -26.67 20.38 -5.65
C GLU A 888 -25.52 21.12 -6.37
N THR A 889 -25.58 22.45 -6.41
CA THR A 889 -24.53 23.27 -7.04
C THR A 889 -23.22 23.16 -6.29
N THR A 890 -23.23 23.23 -4.96
CA THR A 890 -22.02 23.12 -4.13
C THR A 890 -21.40 21.72 -4.20
N TRP A 891 -22.21 20.67 -4.27
CA TRP A 891 -21.74 19.30 -4.53
C TRP A 891 -21.04 19.17 -5.89
N LYS A 892 -21.64 19.71 -6.95
CA LYS A 892 -21.02 19.72 -8.30
C LYS A 892 -19.70 20.48 -8.34
N GLU A 893 -19.60 21.60 -7.64
CA GLU A 893 -18.35 22.36 -7.51
C GLU A 893 -17.27 21.58 -6.77
N ALA A 894 -17.61 20.96 -5.63
CA ALA A 894 -16.68 20.13 -4.87
C ALA A 894 -16.20 18.92 -5.68
N ARG A 895 -17.12 18.23 -6.37
CA ARG A 895 -16.77 17.15 -7.31
C ARG A 895 -15.81 17.62 -8.39
N LYS A 896 -16.06 18.79 -8.99
CA LYS A 896 -15.18 19.36 -10.02
C LYS A 896 -13.78 19.68 -9.49
N LEU A 897 -13.68 20.19 -8.26
CA LEU A 897 -12.38 20.41 -7.60
C LEU A 897 -11.61 19.11 -7.42
N LEU A 898 -12.25 18.05 -6.91
CA LEU A 898 -11.60 16.76 -6.73
C LEU A 898 -11.24 16.07 -8.05
N GLN A 899 -12.10 16.16 -9.07
CA GLN A 899 -11.78 15.72 -10.43
C GLN A 899 -10.55 16.47 -10.96
N ASN A 900 -10.46 17.78 -10.75
CA ASN A 900 -9.28 18.54 -11.15
C ASN A 900 -8.01 18.11 -10.41
N VAL A 901 -8.09 17.72 -9.13
CA VAL A 901 -6.96 17.14 -8.39
C VAL A 901 -6.50 15.84 -9.03
N LEU A 902 -7.42 14.91 -9.32
CA LEU A 902 -7.11 13.64 -9.97
C LEU A 902 -6.51 13.82 -11.38
N LEU A 903 -7.10 14.70 -12.17
CA LEU A 903 -6.67 15.02 -13.53
C LEU A 903 -5.48 16.01 -13.58
N ARG A 904 -4.90 16.35 -12.41
CA ARG A 904 -3.76 17.26 -12.26
C ARG A 904 -3.99 18.67 -12.87
N LYS A 905 -5.25 19.09 -12.99
CA LYS A 905 -5.68 20.44 -13.37
C LYS A 905 -5.68 21.37 -12.14
N LEU A 906 -4.51 21.49 -11.52
CA LEU A 906 -4.32 22.23 -10.28
C LEU A 906 -4.25 23.75 -10.49
N TYR A 907 -4.40 24.52 -9.41
CA TYR A 907 -4.12 25.96 -9.42
C TYR A 907 -2.69 26.24 -9.92
N LYS A 908 -2.53 27.32 -10.67
CA LYS A 908 -1.26 27.62 -11.35
C LYS A 908 -0.29 28.26 -10.37
N PHE A 909 0.93 27.74 -10.29
CA PHE A 909 2.02 28.36 -9.55
C PHE A 909 2.46 29.65 -10.26
N VAL A 910 2.41 30.78 -9.55
CA VAL A 910 2.75 32.11 -10.06
C VAL A 910 4.20 32.44 -9.73
N ALA A 911 4.55 32.44 -8.44
CA ALA A 911 5.87 32.86 -7.98
C ALA A 911 6.26 32.21 -6.65
N GLU A 912 7.57 32.11 -6.44
CA GLU A 912 8.20 31.82 -5.15
C GLU A 912 9.15 32.97 -4.79
N ILE A 913 9.01 33.42 -3.55
CA ILE A 913 9.56 34.67 -3.05
C ILE A 913 10.10 34.41 -1.64
N LYS A 914 11.23 35.03 -1.28
CA LYS A 914 11.82 34.96 0.05
C LYS A 914 11.78 36.36 0.68
N PRO A 915 10.60 36.84 1.11
CA PRO A 915 10.49 38.20 1.61
C PRO A 915 11.16 38.33 2.99
N PRO A 916 11.72 39.51 3.33
CA PRO A 916 12.25 39.78 4.67
C PRO A 916 11.15 39.77 5.74
N SER A 917 9.92 40.16 5.37
CA SER A 917 8.71 40.06 6.19
C SER A 917 7.55 39.51 5.37
N VAL A 918 6.94 38.42 5.84
CA VAL A 918 5.82 37.75 5.17
C VAL A 918 4.54 38.56 5.25
N GLU A 919 4.28 39.16 6.41
CA GLU A 919 3.07 39.96 6.67
C GLU A 919 3.07 41.23 5.83
N GLU A 920 4.21 41.92 5.75
CA GLU A 920 4.38 43.12 4.93
C GLU A 920 4.21 42.80 3.44
N PHE A 921 4.86 41.72 2.98
CA PHE A 921 4.74 41.28 1.59
C PHE A 921 3.28 40.92 1.24
N LYS A 922 2.58 40.21 2.13
CA LYS A 922 1.17 39.86 1.93
C LYS A 922 0.29 41.10 1.85
N SER A 923 0.49 42.07 2.73
CA SER A 923 -0.26 43.35 2.68
C SER A 923 -0.04 44.12 1.39
N GLN A 924 1.20 44.18 0.89
CA GLN A 924 1.53 44.83 -0.39
C GLN A 924 0.91 44.10 -1.58
N LEU A 925 0.96 42.76 -1.55
CA LEU A 925 0.34 41.90 -2.55
C LEU A 925 -1.17 42.14 -2.60
N ASP A 926 -1.86 42.08 -1.46
CA ASP A 926 -3.32 42.30 -1.36
C ASP A 926 -3.73 43.67 -1.89
N THR A 927 -2.93 44.71 -1.60
CA THR A 927 -3.15 46.08 -2.12
C THR A 927 -3.03 46.12 -3.65
N LYS A 928 -1.97 45.53 -4.22
CA LYS A 928 -1.73 45.51 -5.67
C LYS A 928 -2.77 44.70 -6.43
N ILE A 929 -3.30 43.64 -5.82
CA ILE A 929 -4.39 42.82 -6.36
C ILE A 929 -5.66 43.67 -6.47
N ALA A 930 -6.03 44.38 -5.39
CA ALA A 930 -7.20 45.25 -5.37
C ALA A 930 -7.08 46.39 -6.40
N GLU A 931 -5.89 47.02 -6.52
CA GLU A 931 -5.61 48.06 -7.55
C GLU A 931 -5.86 47.58 -8.99
N ARG A 932 -5.70 46.28 -9.25
CA ARG A 932 -5.88 45.66 -10.57
C ARG A 932 -7.27 45.06 -10.78
N GLY A 933 -8.20 45.27 -9.85
CA GLY A 933 -9.58 44.79 -9.95
C GLY A 933 -9.75 43.28 -9.75
N LEU A 934 -8.73 42.62 -9.17
CA LEU A 934 -8.75 41.18 -8.87
C LEU A 934 -9.32 40.94 -7.47
N SER A 935 -9.95 39.78 -7.25
CA SER A 935 -10.41 39.39 -5.93
C SER A 935 -9.31 38.67 -5.15
N SER A 936 -9.28 38.83 -3.83
CA SER A 936 -8.48 37.98 -2.94
C SER A 936 -8.83 36.49 -3.09
N ASN A 937 -10.06 36.18 -3.53
CA ASN A 937 -10.50 34.80 -3.79
C ASN A 937 -9.86 34.17 -5.04
N ASP A 938 -9.28 34.97 -5.94
CA ASP A 938 -8.62 34.47 -7.16
C ASP A 938 -7.23 33.91 -6.89
N ILE A 939 -6.72 34.08 -5.66
CA ILE A 939 -5.33 33.88 -5.30
C ILE A 939 -5.24 32.99 -4.08
N MET A 940 -4.15 32.25 -4.00
CA MET A 940 -3.83 31.42 -2.86
C MET A 940 -2.36 31.59 -2.53
N CYS A 941 -2.05 31.74 -1.25
CA CYS A 941 -0.68 31.94 -0.78
C CYS A 941 -0.29 30.82 0.16
N GLN A 942 0.96 30.37 0.07
CA GLN A 942 1.56 29.43 1.02
C GLN A 942 2.76 30.10 1.68
N PHE A 943 2.77 30.08 3.01
CA PHE A 943 3.97 30.34 3.78
C PHE A 943 4.64 29.02 4.15
N VAL A 944 5.94 28.91 3.89
CA VAL A 944 6.74 27.73 4.19
C VAL A 944 7.97 28.17 4.98
N GLU A 945 8.14 27.60 6.17
CA GLU A 945 9.38 27.69 6.92
C GLU A 945 10.16 26.38 6.77
N VAL A 946 11.33 26.49 6.13
CA VAL A 946 12.28 25.38 6.01
C VAL A 946 13.43 25.61 6.99
N ASP A 947 13.55 24.71 7.96
CA ASP A 947 14.64 24.69 8.93
C ASP A 947 15.62 23.58 8.55
N TYR A 948 16.77 23.96 7.99
CA TYR A 948 17.81 23.01 7.58
C TYR A 948 18.76 22.62 8.73
N THR A 949 18.66 23.27 9.89
CA THR A 949 19.45 22.96 11.08
C THR A 949 18.57 23.00 12.33
N PRO A 950 17.88 21.90 12.67
CA PRO A 950 17.01 21.89 13.83
C PRO A 950 17.79 22.27 15.10
N ASN A 951 17.29 23.26 15.86
CA ASN A 951 17.78 23.62 17.20
C ASN A 951 17.78 22.44 18.19
N VAL A 952 17.19 21.32 17.78
CA VAL A 952 17.09 20.01 18.42
C VAL A 952 18.43 19.50 18.95
N TRP A 953 19.56 19.75 18.28
CA TRP A 953 20.87 19.26 18.74
C TRP A 953 21.22 19.69 20.16
N ASN A 954 20.80 20.89 20.57
CA ASN A 954 21.02 21.42 21.91
C ASN A 954 20.17 20.72 22.99
N THR A 955 19.44 19.67 22.62
CA THR A 955 18.57 18.88 23.50
C THR A 955 18.82 17.38 23.41
N VAL A 956 19.75 16.92 22.55
CA VAL A 956 20.12 15.51 22.43
C VAL A 956 21.28 15.22 23.39
N ALA A 957 21.13 14.18 24.20
CA ALA A 957 22.15 13.76 25.15
C ALA A 957 22.96 12.56 24.67
N PHE A 958 24.26 12.66 24.86
CA PHE A 958 25.23 11.66 24.42
C PHE A 958 26.06 11.12 25.57
N TYR A 959 26.30 9.82 25.55
CA TYR A 959 27.21 9.14 26.46
C TYR A 959 28.37 8.48 25.71
N SER A 960 29.51 8.34 26.38
CA SER A 960 30.71 7.69 25.84
C SER A 960 30.79 6.23 26.26
N LYS A 961 31.48 5.39 25.48
CA LYS A 961 31.81 4.01 25.91
C LYS A 961 32.59 3.98 27.23
N HIS A 962 33.42 4.99 27.46
CA HIS A 962 34.30 5.07 28.63
C HIS A 962 33.58 5.57 29.88
N GLU A 963 32.47 6.28 29.70
CA GLU A 963 31.64 6.82 30.78
C GLU A 963 30.16 6.51 30.47
N PRO A 964 29.73 5.25 30.62
CA PRO A 964 28.42 4.79 30.19
C PRO A 964 27.25 5.32 31.02
N ASP A 965 27.54 5.88 32.20
CA ASP A 965 26.55 6.40 33.15
C ASP A 965 26.58 7.94 33.25
N PHE A 966 27.40 8.58 32.42
CA PHE A 966 27.48 10.02 32.30
C PHE A 966 27.11 10.45 30.89
N ALA A 967 26.16 11.38 30.78
CA ALA A 967 25.72 11.92 29.51
C ALA A 967 25.83 13.44 29.51
N THR A 968 26.26 14.00 28.38
CA THR A 968 26.33 15.45 28.17
C THR A 968 25.40 15.84 27.04
N VAL A 969 24.74 16.99 27.22
CA VAL A 969 24.01 17.63 26.11
C VAL A 969 25.05 18.37 25.28
N GLN A 970 25.23 17.97 24.03
CA GLN A 970 26.17 18.66 23.16
C GLN A 970 25.54 19.92 22.59
N LEU A 971 26.10 21.08 22.93
CA LEU A 971 25.82 22.32 22.23
C LEU A 971 26.43 22.25 20.83
N ARG A 972 25.59 22.21 19.80
CA ARG A 972 26.04 22.56 18.45
C ARG A 972 25.83 24.05 18.31
N VAL A 973 26.91 24.82 18.21
CA VAL A 973 26.78 26.23 17.83
C VAL A 973 26.14 26.27 16.44
N SER A 974 24.89 26.68 16.36
CA SER A 974 24.26 27.16 15.13
C SER A 974 23.42 28.38 15.48
N LYS A 975 24.08 29.53 15.58
CA LYS A 975 23.39 30.80 15.36
C LYS A 975 23.69 31.22 13.92
N SER A 976 22.64 31.32 13.11
CA SER A 976 22.45 32.25 11.97
C SER A 976 22.39 31.74 10.52
N HIS A 977 22.51 30.46 10.17
CA HIS A 977 22.54 30.09 8.74
C HIS A 977 21.58 28.94 8.41
N LEU A 978 20.56 29.24 7.59
CA LEU A 978 19.63 28.33 6.90
C LEU A 978 18.25 28.08 7.55
N LYS A 979 17.60 29.11 8.10
CA LYS A 979 16.13 29.17 8.09
C LYS A 979 15.71 29.93 6.85
N GLU A 980 14.91 29.31 6.00
CA GLU A 980 14.35 29.96 4.82
C GLU A 980 12.86 30.17 4.98
N HIS A 981 12.44 31.43 4.91
CA HIS A 981 11.05 31.83 4.82
C HIS A 981 10.68 31.95 3.35
N ILE A 982 9.85 31.02 2.88
CA ILE A 982 9.44 30.94 1.49
C ILE A 982 7.96 31.30 1.42
N PHE A 983 7.62 32.27 0.59
CA PHE A 983 6.26 32.67 0.27
C PHE A 983 5.94 32.31 -1.18
N ARG A 984 4.93 31.48 -1.39
CA ARG A 984 4.49 31.04 -2.72
C ARG A 984 3.12 31.61 -3.03
N VAL A 985 2.94 32.04 -4.27
CA VAL A 985 1.69 32.59 -4.79
C VAL A 985 1.16 31.68 -5.89
N PHE A 986 -0.14 31.39 -5.82
CA PHE A 986 -0.86 30.55 -6.76
C PHE A 986 -2.10 31.27 -7.27
N CYS A 987 -2.49 30.98 -8.50
CA CYS A 987 -3.63 31.56 -9.18
C CYS A 987 -4.72 30.50 -9.37
N LYS A 988 -5.92 30.78 -8.84
CA LYS A 988 -7.08 29.89 -8.98
C LYS A 988 -7.77 30.01 -10.33
N ASN A 989 -7.78 31.22 -10.91
CA ASN A 989 -8.39 31.51 -12.21
C ASN A 989 -7.34 31.76 -13.30
N GLU A 990 -7.22 30.85 -14.26
CA GLU A 990 -6.20 30.94 -15.32
C GLU A 990 -6.23 32.26 -16.11
N GLN A 991 -7.38 32.92 -16.23
CA GLN A 991 -7.49 34.23 -16.88
C GLN A 991 -6.69 35.32 -16.17
N HIS A 992 -6.54 35.23 -14.85
CA HIS A 992 -5.83 36.19 -14.02
C HIS A 992 -4.34 35.88 -13.87
N PHE A 993 -3.88 34.75 -14.44
CA PHE A 993 -2.51 34.27 -14.25
C PHE A 993 -1.45 35.26 -14.75
N ALA A 994 -1.65 35.85 -15.93
CA ALA A 994 -0.72 36.82 -16.51
C ALA A 994 -0.59 38.08 -15.62
N THR A 995 -1.72 38.65 -15.21
CA THR A 995 -1.77 39.83 -14.33
C THR A 995 -1.12 39.57 -12.97
N LEU A 996 -1.35 38.40 -12.37
CA LEU A 996 -0.73 38.04 -11.09
C LEU A 996 0.77 37.82 -11.21
N LYS A 997 1.22 37.28 -12.33
CA LYS A 997 2.65 37.13 -12.61
C LYS A 997 3.34 38.48 -12.73
N GLU A 998 2.71 39.46 -13.37
CA GLU A 998 3.21 40.84 -13.42
C GLU A 998 3.29 41.46 -12.02
N ILE A 999 2.21 41.41 -11.24
CA ILE A 999 2.17 41.96 -9.87
C ILE A 999 3.28 41.37 -8.99
N THR A 1000 3.41 40.04 -8.98
CA THR A 1000 4.42 39.36 -8.15
C THR A 1000 5.85 39.61 -8.62
N GLN A 1001 6.06 39.80 -9.92
CA GLN A 1001 7.36 40.16 -10.48
C GLN A 1001 7.76 41.60 -10.10
N ASP A 1002 6.82 42.54 -10.11
CA ASP A 1002 7.06 43.93 -9.68
C ASP A 1002 7.43 43.99 -8.20
N LEU A 1003 6.65 43.31 -7.34
CA LEU A 1003 6.96 43.24 -5.90
C LEU A 1003 8.30 42.58 -5.62
N LYS A 1004 8.65 41.53 -6.37
CA LYS A 1004 9.94 40.84 -6.23
C LYS A 1004 11.13 41.72 -6.58
N GLN A 1005 10.98 42.68 -7.51
CA GLN A 1005 12.04 43.65 -7.84
C GLN A 1005 12.24 44.72 -6.78
N GLN A 1006 11.23 44.98 -5.95
CA GLN A 1006 11.28 45.96 -4.85
C GLN A 1006 11.93 45.39 -3.58
N LEU A 1007 12.13 44.07 -3.52
CA LEU A 1007 12.79 43.42 -2.38
C LEU A 1007 14.28 43.78 -2.33
N PRO A 1008 14.83 44.09 -1.13
CA PRO A 1008 16.26 44.28 -0.96
C PRO A 1008 17.02 43.01 -1.38
N ARG A 1009 18.13 43.19 -2.12
CA ARG A 1009 18.96 42.10 -2.67
C ARG A 1009 19.71 41.32 -1.61
#